data_AF-A0A4P5VYJ3-F1
#
_entry.id   AF-A0A4P5VYJ3-F1
#
_cell.length_a   1.000
_cell.length_b   1.000
_cell.length_c   1.000
_cell.angle_alpha   90.00
_cell.angle_beta   90.00
_cell.angle_gamma   90.00
#
_symmetry.space_group_name_H-M   'P 1'
#
loop_
_entity.id
_entity.type
_entity.pdbx_description
1 polymer ?
#
loop_
_entity_poly.entity_id
_entity_poly.type
_entity_poly.pdbx_seq_one_letter_code
_entity_poly.pdbx_strand_id
1 'polypeptide(L)'
;MRRGARDLNLEVRWRRRFVPVGTVADPTPDGVWLDVGGRLQPGMLDAHQGGSATTAELVVRHPELAYGHLMSEWLRRYDDGQDLRGRTWSPTLILHTEPDFDCVVATFLVERLVEEGALPDYAPALAAYSAEVDAGRYPIDLAVPASYTAPVHMAYLLLQRLKRDLGLDDTAILELGAHMVATVCEAIVRAKGRAAPWDFTPHRLPAGALDGGQRAAVEVAARAWEGVVSRHERAGTIDLAAALADQPALFAEDRQAMEEANRVVGRPVTARLPAADGGEPLDVAVWVAPAPTRCALNKYFVRAAGYPYFICPIATPNALPGYSGRVIISLDAAYADAAGRRPTLRGLGYRLECLETARRARSDPRIPVPRWPDGSVQNDDPWYDGRGHDHTIVDSPRCGTALADREVVDVALGGEFWKLRLEAARLMVVMAAPGATALAGEVDGVPEIPGLAPAVQLWRARACHRRVPAVARSSAVPPLPPLFERSGEFVRLPPEGLAVEGRAPPALRVCGIVARPGATMDDIAAWVERAAPTEGVLHVVAILQPERGGSLDRRAQLYSRLCLGEAAQMPGNADHDIVLLNGRVVAMNLRDEQDDGAYTRTVCELMLYAAFQESALSWFSGEIAKAVESGAGSSALRRAFLLFRTQYQCSEPTLLTDARRAYQAVIGAIGLERDLEKVTAEMRSLEQIDQDREEEGRRGEEASRRRVEAFLNGVLGVVAVTGIVEAVGIDWRALATWQWVVMALGVLSATALIVPRVRRLMRDAGPTPGRPRR
;
A
#
# COMPACT_ATOMS: atom_id res chain seq x y z
N MET A 1 -25.05 -35.64 -16.47
CA MET A 1 -26.04 -34.89 -15.66
C MET A 1 -25.97 -35.45 -14.25
N ARG A 2 -25.91 -34.62 -13.20
CA ARG A 2 -25.96 -35.13 -11.82
C ARG A 2 -27.43 -35.51 -11.52
N ARG A 3 -27.67 -36.48 -10.63
CA ARG A 3 -29.04 -36.88 -10.24
C ARG A 3 -29.55 -35.98 -9.13
N GLY A 4 -30.69 -35.33 -9.34
CA GLY A 4 -31.37 -34.55 -8.30
C GLY A 4 -32.18 -35.45 -7.34
N ALA A 5 -32.61 -34.90 -6.22
CA ALA A 5 -33.52 -35.61 -5.31
C ALA A 5 -34.79 -36.12 -6.02
N ARG A 6 -35.28 -35.39 -7.03
CA ARG A 6 -36.42 -35.82 -7.86
C ARG A 6 -36.11 -37.07 -8.67
N ASP A 7 -34.91 -37.18 -9.25
CA ASP A 7 -34.48 -38.40 -9.97
C ASP A 7 -34.40 -39.61 -9.05
N LEU A 8 -34.12 -39.38 -7.76
CA LEU A 8 -34.07 -40.41 -6.72
C LEU A 8 -35.44 -40.73 -6.12
N ASN A 9 -36.51 -40.02 -6.51
CA ASN A 9 -37.83 -40.06 -5.87
C ASN A 9 -37.79 -39.78 -4.35
N LEU A 10 -36.85 -38.94 -3.94
CA LEU A 10 -36.65 -38.49 -2.57
C LEU A 10 -37.46 -37.22 -2.34
N GLU A 11 -38.35 -37.22 -1.35
CA GLU A 11 -39.09 -36.02 -0.94
C GLU A 11 -38.17 -35.12 -0.11
N VAL A 12 -37.96 -33.88 -0.55
CA VAL A 12 -37.15 -32.90 0.18
C VAL A 12 -38.05 -31.93 0.94
N ARG A 13 -37.82 -31.80 2.26
CA ARG A 13 -38.50 -30.84 3.14
C ARG A 13 -37.48 -29.92 3.78
N TRP A 14 -37.19 -28.82 3.11
CA TRP A 14 -36.26 -27.81 3.58
C TRP A 14 -36.68 -27.24 4.94
N ARG A 15 -35.69 -27.12 5.84
CA ARG A 15 -35.77 -26.38 7.10
C ARG A 15 -34.95 -25.10 6.97
N ARG A 16 -35.31 -24.08 7.74
CA ARG A 16 -34.62 -22.80 7.75
C ARG A 16 -34.16 -22.50 9.17
N ARG A 17 -32.95 -21.98 9.29
CA ARG A 17 -32.38 -21.51 10.55
C ARG A 17 -31.70 -20.18 10.31
N PHE A 18 -32.00 -19.21 11.18
CA PHE A 18 -31.42 -17.88 11.12
C PHE A 18 -30.46 -17.67 12.29
N VAL A 19 -29.29 -17.11 12.00
CA VAL A 19 -28.25 -16.79 12.99
C VAL A 19 -27.84 -15.33 12.88
N PRO A 20 -27.21 -14.71 13.89
CA PRO A 20 -26.73 -13.33 13.75
C PRO A 20 -25.74 -13.18 12.58
N VAL A 21 -25.79 -12.01 11.91
CA VAL A 21 -24.80 -11.64 10.88
C VAL A 21 -23.37 -11.72 11.46
N GLY A 22 -22.44 -12.27 10.68
CA GLY A 22 -21.04 -12.46 11.09
C GLY A 22 -20.78 -13.71 11.93
N THR A 23 -21.79 -14.58 12.13
CA THR A 23 -21.59 -15.88 12.80
C THR A 23 -20.55 -16.70 12.07
N VAL A 24 -19.55 -17.19 12.80
CA VAL A 24 -18.57 -18.17 12.32
C VAL A 24 -18.94 -19.54 12.89
N ALA A 25 -18.93 -20.57 12.05
CA ALA A 25 -19.32 -21.92 12.47
C ALA A 25 -18.55 -22.99 11.71
N ASP A 26 -18.66 -24.23 12.17
CA ASP A 26 -18.25 -25.40 11.42
C ASP A 26 -19.44 -25.97 10.61
N PRO A 27 -19.19 -26.63 9.45
CA PRO A 27 -20.24 -27.24 8.66
C PRO A 27 -20.96 -28.32 9.46
N THR A 28 -22.28 -28.40 9.28
CA THR A 28 -23.11 -29.41 9.92
C THR A 28 -23.61 -30.42 8.89
N PRO A 29 -23.74 -31.70 9.25
CA PRO A 29 -24.42 -32.68 8.40
C PRO A 29 -25.83 -32.19 8.04
N ASP A 30 -26.26 -32.41 6.80
CA ASP A 30 -27.57 -31.98 6.28
C ASP A 30 -27.84 -30.46 6.39
N GLY A 31 -26.80 -29.65 6.65
CA GLY A 31 -26.91 -28.19 6.75
C GLY A 31 -26.00 -27.49 5.75
N VAL A 32 -26.51 -26.46 5.09
CA VAL A 32 -25.71 -25.57 4.25
C VAL A 32 -25.86 -24.13 4.74
N TRP A 33 -24.72 -23.50 4.98
CA TRP A 33 -24.64 -22.10 5.40
C TRP A 33 -24.53 -21.22 4.16
N LEU A 34 -25.40 -20.21 4.05
CA LEU A 34 -25.49 -19.30 2.92
C LEU A 34 -25.37 -17.87 3.41
N ASP A 35 -24.36 -17.16 2.91
CA ASP A 35 -24.03 -15.77 3.26
C ASP A 35 -23.65 -15.54 4.74
N VAL A 36 -23.33 -16.64 5.41
CA VAL A 36 -22.89 -16.67 6.81
C VAL A 36 -22.07 -17.92 7.06
N GLY A 37 -21.34 -17.99 8.17
CA GLY A 37 -20.52 -19.12 8.58
C GLY A 37 -19.02 -18.84 8.52
N GLY A 38 -18.61 -17.81 7.78
CA GLY A 38 -17.25 -17.28 7.77
C GLY A 38 -16.23 -18.11 7.00
N ARG A 39 -16.64 -19.03 6.11
CA ARG A 39 -15.74 -19.86 5.27
C ARG A 39 -16.33 -20.15 3.90
N LEU A 40 -15.47 -20.51 2.93
CA LEU A 40 -15.86 -21.09 1.65
C LEU A 40 -15.37 -22.54 1.59
N GLN A 41 -16.26 -23.50 1.88
CA GLN A 41 -15.93 -24.93 1.98
C GLN A 41 -17.21 -25.79 1.83
N PRO A 42 -17.13 -27.14 1.76
CA PRO A 42 -18.32 -27.97 1.68
C PRO A 42 -19.31 -27.69 2.83
N GLY A 43 -20.56 -27.39 2.46
CA GLY A 43 -21.62 -27.01 3.39
C GLY A 43 -21.61 -25.55 3.85
N MET A 44 -20.71 -24.70 3.34
CA MET A 44 -20.63 -23.29 3.74
C MET A 44 -20.16 -22.40 2.59
N LEU A 45 -21.04 -21.50 2.16
CA LEU A 45 -20.80 -20.54 1.09
C LEU A 45 -21.05 -19.14 1.66
N ASP A 46 -19.98 -18.46 2.05
CA ASP A 46 -20.02 -17.12 2.62
C ASP A 46 -19.14 -16.17 1.81
N ALA A 47 -19.77 -15.20 1.11
CA ALA A 47 -19.08 -14.24 0.25
C ALA A 47 -18.16 -13.27 1.01
N HIS A 48 -18.35 -13.12 2.32
CA HIS A 48 -17.55 -12.21 3.15
C HIS A 48 -16.07 -12.63 3.28
N GLN A 49 -15.71 -13.85 2.87
CA GLN A 49 -14.32 -14.35 2.86
C GLN A 49 -13.55 -14.01 1.56
N GLY A 50 -14.20 -13.32 0.62
CA GLY A 50 -13.62 -12.93 -0.66
C GLY A 50 -13.79 -13.98 -1.77
N GLY A 51 -13.47 -13.60 -3.00
CA GLY A 51 -13.54 -14.48 -4.19
C GLY A 51 -14.83 -14.37 -5.02
N SER A 52 -15.90 -13.78 -4.48
CA SER A 52 -17.10 -13.42 -5.24
C SER A 52 -17.74 -12.17 -4.66
N ALA A 53 -18.58 -11.50 -5.46
CA ALA A 53 -19.34 -10.36 -4.98
C ALA A 53 -20.52 -10.81 -4.09
N THR A 54 -21.04 -12.02 -4.31
CA THR A 54 -22.21 -12.55 -3.60
C THR A 54 -22.17 -14.06 -3.40
N THR A 55 -22.95 -14.54 -2.43
CA THR A 55 -23.18 -15.97 -2.16
C THR A 55 -23.93 -16.64 -3.31
N ALA A 56 -24.87 -15.96 -3.99
CA ALA A 56 -25.49 -16.52 -5.19
C ALA A 56 -24.47 -16.86 -6.29
N GLU A 57 -23.46 -16.01 -6.49
CA GLU A 57 -22.36 -16.32 -7.42
C GLU A 57 -21.52 -17.50 -6.95
N LEU A 58 -21.25 -17.62 -5.64
CA LEU A 58 -20.54 -18.77 -5.08
C LEU A 58 -21.29 -20.08 -5.35
N VAL A 59 -22.63 -20.11 -5.22
CA VAL A 59 -23.44 -21.29 -5.56
C VAL A 59 -23.29 -21.67 -7.03
N VAL A 60 -23.24 -20.69 -7.94
CA VAL A 60 -23.07 -20.93 -9.39
C VAL A 60 -21.67 -21.40 -9.73
N ARG A 61 -20.63 -20.80 -9.14
CA ARG A 61 -19.22 -21.11 -9.42
C ARG A 61 -18.76 -22.41 -8.76
N HIS A 62 -19.29 -22.70 -7.57
CA HIS A 62 -18.90 -23.83 -6.73
C HIS A 62 -20.09 -24.69 -6.33
N PRO A 63 -20.91 -25.17 -7.29
CA PRO A 63 -22.12 -25.93 -6.97
C PRO A 63 -21.80 -27.21 -6.19
N GLU A 64 -20.61 -27.77 -6.34
CA GLU A 64 -20.12 -28.93 -5.58
C GLU A 64 -20.05 -28.70 -4.07
N LEU A 65 -19.85 -27.47 -3.59
CA LEU A 65 -19.75 -27.20 -2.15
C LEU A 65 -21.10 -27.33 -1.45
N ALA A 66 -22.20 -27.02 -2.14
CA ALA A 66 -23.56 -27.25 -1.62
C ALA A 66 -24.06 -28.65 -2.02
N TYR A 67 -24.02 -28.97 -3.32
CA TYR A 67 -24.58 -30.22 -3.86
C TYR A 67 -23.85 -31.45 -3.34
N GLY A 68 -22.51 -31.45 -3.39
CA GLY A 68 -21.71 -32.59 -2.91
C GLY A 68 -21.91 -32.80 -1.42
N HIS A 69 -21.89 -31.73 -0.62
CA HIS A 69 -22.12 -31.79 0.82
C HIS A 69 -23.48 -32.40 1.18
N LEU A 70 -24.54 -31.99 0.49
CA LEU A 70 -25.90 -32.42 0.82
C LEU A 70 -26.29 -33.77 0.18
N MET A 71 -25.86 -34.05 -1.06
CA MET A 71 -26.35 -35.19 -1.84
C MET A 71 -25.47 -36.44 -1.78
N SER A 72 -24.19 -36.35 -1.36
CA SER A 72 -23.25 -37.48 -1.46
C SER A 72 -23.74 -38.77 -0.79
N GLU A 73 -24.30 -38.67 0.42
CA GLU A 73 -24.80 -39.84 1.15
C GLU A 73 -26.06 -40.44 0.50
N TRP A 74 -26.93 -39.61 -0.08
CA TRP A 74 -28.13 -40.08 -0.79
C TRP A 74 -27.78 -40.76 -2.11
N LEU A 75 -26.83 -40.19 -2.86
CA LEU A 75 -26.31 -40.79 -4.09
C LEU A 75 -25.65 -42.13 -3.80
N ARG A 76 -24.82 -42.21 -2.76
CA ARG A 76 -24.19 -43.46 -2.32
C ARG A 76 -25.22 -44.53 -1.99
N ARG A 77 -26.25 -44.21 -1.20
CA ARG A 77 -27.34 -45.16 -0.87
C ARG A 77 -28.06 -45.66 -2.11
N TYR A 78 -28.33 -44.77 -3.07
CA TYR A 78 -28.97 -45.14 -4.32
C TYR A 78 -28.07 -46.06 -5.15
N ASP A 79 -26.77 -45.73 -5.29
CA ASP A 79 -25.81 -46.54 -6.04
C ASP A 79 -25.55 -47.91 -5.39
N ASP A 80 -25.68 -48.00 -4.06
CA ASP A 80 -25.70 -49.26 -3.29
C ASP A 80 -27.01 -50.07 -3.47
N GLY A 81 -27.94 -49.59 -4.31
CA GLY A 81 -29.20 -50.27 -4.64
C GLY A 81 -30.34 -50.06 -3.64
N GLN A 82 -30.24 -49.08 -2.72
CA GLN A 82 -31.33 -48.78 -1.79
C GLN A 82 -32.49 -48.07 -2.50
N ASP A 83 -33.71 -48.53 -2.26
CA ASP A 83 -34.92 -47.83 -2.71
C ASP A 83 -35.18 -46.58 -1.83
N LEU A 84 -35.12 -45.42 -2.48
CA LEU A 84 -35.33 -44.12 -1.85
C LEU A 84 -36.75 -43.57 -2.07
N ARG A 85 -37.60 -44.27 -2.83
CA ARG A 85 -38.98 -43.81 -3.12
C ARG A 85 -39.78 -43.60 -1.86
N GLY A 86 -40.38 -42.41 -1.73
CA GLY A 86 -41.24 -42.06 -0.61
C GLY A 86 -40.50 -41.80 0.71
N ARG A 87 -39.16 -41.80 0.70
CA ARG A 87 -38.39 -41.30 1.83
C ARG A 87 -38.45 -39.78 1.86
N THR A 88 -38.53 -39.24 3.06
CA THR A 88 -38.46 -37.79 3.29
C THR A 88 -37.09 -37.45 3.87
N TRP A 89 -36.43 -36.46 3.29
CA TRP A 89 -35.19 -35.85 3.77
C TRP A 89 -35.44 -34.39 4.11
N SER A 90 -34.86 -33.91 5.22
CA SER A 90 -35.09 -32.55 5.70
C SER A 90 -33.78 -31.76 5.89
N PRO A 91 -33.11 -31.37 4.80
CA PRO A 91 -31.92 -30.53 4.88
C PRO A 91 -32.26 -29.15 5.43
N THR A 92 -31.26 -28.47 6.01
CA THR A 92 -31.41 -27.15 6.64
C THR A 92 -30.60 -26.12 5.88
N LEU A 93 -31.23 -25.01 5.49
CA LEU A 93 -30.54 -23.80 5.06
C LEU A 93 -30.28 -22.94 6.29
N ILE A 94 -29.03 -22.58 6.53
CA ILE A 94 -28.62 -21.69 7.62
C ILE A 94 -28.21 -20.35 7.02
N LEU A 95 -28.93 -19.28 7.39
CA LEU A 95 -28.73 -17.93 6.87
C LEU A 95 -28.58 -16.93 8.01
N HIS A 96 -28.20 -15.69 7.71
CA HIS A 96 -28.25 -14.65 8.73
C HIS A 96 -29.69 -14.15 8.97
N THR A 97 -29.97 -13.65 10.17
CA THR A 97 -31.22 -12.93 10.49
C THR A 97 -31.37 -11.71 9.60
N GLU A 98 -32.60 -11.36 9.25
CA GLU A 98 -32.89 -10.34 8.23
C GLU A 98 -32.19 -10.68 6.89
N PRO A 99 -32.47 -11.86 6.29
CA PRO A 99 -31.78 -12.32 5.07
C PRO A 99 -31.86 -11.25 3.99
N ASP A 100 -30.81 -10.97 3.24
CA ASP A 100 -30.91 -9.99 2.16
C ASP A 100 -31.40 -10.63 0.85
N PHE A 101 -31.35 -9.86 -0.25
CA PHE A 101 -31.74 -10.37 -1.56
C PHE A 101 -30.79 -11.47 -2.05
N ASP A 102 -29.52 -11.44 -1.63
CA ASP A 102 -28.56 -12.45 -2.02
C ASP A 102 -28.84 -13.80 -1.35
N CYS A 103 -29.16 -13.78 -0.05
CA CYS A 103 -29.67 -14.94 0.68
C CYS A 103 -30.86 -15.60 -0.03
N VAL A 104 -31.81 -14.79 -0.54
CA VAL A 104 -32.98 -15.27 -1.28
C VAL A 104 -32.57 -15.98 -2.58
N VAL A 105 -31.72 -15.36 -3.38
CA VAL A 105 -31.27 -15.93 -4.65
C VAL A 105 -30.43 -17.19 -4.41
N ALA A 106 -29.50 -17.17 -3.45
CA ALA A 106 -28.68 -18.31 -3.07
C ALA A 106 -29.55 -19.49 -2.60
N THR A 107 -30.56 -19.23 -1.77
CA THR A 107 -31.56 -20.22 -1.34
C THR A 107 -32.24 -20.87 -2.53
N PHE A 108 -32.81 -20.06 -3.41
CA PHE A 108 -33.50 -20.54 -4.61
C PHE A 108 -32.59 -21.42 -5.48
N LEU A 109 -31.34 -20.99 -5.71
CA LEU A 109 -30.38 -21.73 -6.53
C LEU A 109 -29.96 -23.06 -5.89
N VAL A 110 -29.73 -23.10 -4.58
CA VAL A 110 -29.40 -24.34 -3.86
C VAL A 110 -30.57 -25.32 -3.87
N GLU A 111 -31.79 -24.85 -3.61
CA GLU A 111 -32.99 -25.70 -3.66
C GLU A 111 -33.16 -26.34 -5.04
N ARG A 112 -33.02 -25.56 -6.12
CA ARG A 112 -33.03 -26.08 -7.51
C ARG A 112 -31.92 -27.07 -7.78
N LEU A 113 -30.68 -26.74 -7.43
CA LEU A 113 -29.52 -27.60 -7.65
C LEU A 113 -29.66 -28.97 -6.97
N VAL A 114 -30.15 -29.01 -5.73
CA VAL A 114 -30.33 -30.26 -4.97
C VAL A 114 -31.53 -31.05 -5.49
N GLU A 115 -32.66 -30.40 -5.76
CA GLU A 115 -33.87 -31.08 -6.21
C GLU A 115 -33.76 -31.62 -7.64
N GLU A 116 -33.12 -30.85 -8.53
CA GLU A 116 -33.07 -31.12 -9.98
C GLU A 116 -31.72 -31.69 -10.43
N GLY A 117 -30.69 -31.65 -9.58
CA GLY A 117 -29.35 -32.13 -9.91
C GLY A 117 -28.54 -31.18 -10.80
N ALA A 118 -29.13 -30.06 -11.21
CA ALA A 118 -28.49 -29.05 -12.02
C ALA A 118 -29.02 -27.66 -11.66
N LEU A 119 -28.18 -26.64 -11.88
CA LEU A 119 -28.63 -25.26 -11.84
C LEU A 119 -29.45 -24.95 -13.11
N PRO A 120 -30.48 -24.10 -13.03
CA PRO A 120 -31.16 -23.62 -14.23
C PRO A 120 -30.22 -22.89 -15.19
N ASP A 121 -30.49 -22.93 -16.50
CA ASP A 121 -29.65 -22.28 -17.53
C ASP A 121 -29.47 -20.77 -17.31
N TYR A 122 -30.41 -20.14 -16.61
CA TYR A 122 -30.41 -18.71 -16.29
C TYR A 122 -29.71 -18.38 -14.96
N ALA A 123 -29.21 -19.37 -14.22
CA ALA A 123 -28.59 -19.16 -12.90
C ALA A 123 -27.39 -18.20 -12.94
N PRO A 124 -26.46 -18.24 -13.92
CA PRO A 124 -25.35 -17.28 -13.97
C PRO A 124 -25.82 -15.84 -14.09
N ALA A 125 -26.84 -15.60 -14.91
CA ALA A 125 -27.38 -14.26 -15.11
C ALA A 125 -28.18 -13.77 -13.89
N LEU A 126 -28.88 -14.66 -13.19
CA LEU A 126 -29.57 -14.35 -11.94
C LEU A 126 -28.59 -14.02 -10.81
N ALA A 127 -27.49 -14.78 -10.69
CA ALA A 127 -26.44 -14.52 -9.71
C ALA A 127 -25.72 -13.19 -10.00
N ALA A 128 -25.43 -12.90 -11.28
CA ALA A 128 -24.87 -11.60 -11.68
C ALA A 128 -25.81 -10.43 -11.34
N TYR A 129 -27.12 -10.60 -11.53
CA TYR A 129 -28.11 -9.62 -11.10
C TYR A 129 -28.14 -9.44 -9.58
N SER A 130 -28.09 -10.54 -8.81
CA SER A 130 -27.94 -10.48 -7.35
C SER A 130 -26.72 -9.66 -6.94
N ALA A 131 -25.57 -9.88 -7.60
CA ALA A 131 -24.33 -9.15 -7.35
C ALA A 131 -24.42 -7.65 -7.66
N GLU A 132 -25.14 -7.26 -8.71
CA GLU A 132 -25.39 -5.84 -8.98
C GLU A 132 -26.33 -5.21 -7.94
N VAL A 133 -27.32 -5.95 -7.45
CA VAL A 133 -28.23 -5.46 -6.39
C VAL A 133 -27.48 -5.32 -5.06
N ASP A 134 -26.74 -6.33 -4.64
CA ASP A 134 -26.04 -6.36 -3.36
C ASP A 134 -24.96 -5.26 -3.28
N ALA A 135 -24.17 -5.13 -4.35
CA ALA A 135 -23.22 -4.03 -4.48
C ALA A 135 -23.88 -2.65 -4.65
N GLY A 136 -25.21 -2.60 -4.76
CA GLY A 136 -25.98 -1.40 -5.03
C GLY A 136 -25.60 -0.73 -6.36
N ARG A 137 -25.17 -1.49 -7.36
CA ARG A 137 -24.90 -1.00 -8.72
C ARG A 137 -26.12 -1.04 -9.62
N TYR A 138 -27.23 -1.65 -9.16
CA TYR A 138 -28.45 -1.69 -9.93
C TYR A 138 -28.99 -0.26 -10.18
N PRO A 139 -29.09 0.19 -11.44
CA PRO A 139 -29.56 1.53 -11.75
C PRO A 139 -31.09 1.59 -11.72
N ILE A 140 -31.62 2.73 -11.28
CA ILE A 140 -33.03 3.07 -11.40
C ILE A 140 -33.16 4.30 -12.28
N ASP A 141 -34.10 4.26 -13.22
CA ASP A 141 -34.46 5.41 -14.04
C ASP A 141 -35.79 5.98 -13.55
N LEU A 142 -35.74 7.17 -12.94
CA LEU A 142 -36.93 7.87 -12.44
C LEU A 142 -37.91 8.24 -13.57
N ALA A 143 -37.45 8.36 -14.82
CA ALA A 143 -38.29 8.65 -15.97
C ALA A 143 -38.97 7.39 -16.55
N VAL A 144 -38.55 6.19 -16.13
CA VAL A 144 -39.11 4.92 -16.59
C VAL A 144 -39.73 4.19 -15.40
N PRO A 145 -41.04 4.38 -15.12
CA PRO A 145 -41.71 3.76 -13.97
C PRO A 145 -41.51 2.26 -13.83
N ALA A 146 -41.46 1.55 -14.97
CA ALA A 146 -41.20 0.12 -15.02
C ALA A 146 -39.84 -0.28 -14.43
N SER A 147 -38.84 0.61 -14.39
CA SER A 147 -37.50 0.32 -13.87
C SER A 147 -37.49 0.13 -12.34
N TYR A 148 -38.45 0.68 -11.61
CA TYR A 148 -38.57 0.50 -10.15
C TYR A 148 -39.80 -0.31 -9.73
N THR A 149 -40.78 -0.54 -10.60
CA THR A 149 -41.93 -1.42 -10.30
C THR A 149 -41.74 -2.87 -10.73
N ALA A 150 -40.85 -3.15 -11.69
CA ALA A 150 -40.57 -4.49 -12.21
C ALA A 150 -39.38 -5.29 -11.61
N PRO A 151 -38.48 -4.75 -10.75
CA PRO A 151 -37.42 -5.57 -10.18
C PRO A 151 -37.89 -6.34 -8.94
N VAL A 152 -37.70 -7.67 -8.94
CA VAL A 152 -37.96 -8.55 -7.78
C VAL A 152 -37.29 -8.04 -6.49
N HIS A 153 -36.11 -7.43 -6.60
CA HIS A 153 -35.38 -6.92 -5.44
C HIS A 153 -36.07 -5.71 -4.81
N MET A 154 -36.75 -4.85 -5.58
CA MET A 154 -37.42 -3.66 -5.05
C MET A 154 -38.63 -4.04 -4.21
N ALA A 155 -39.39 -5.01 -4.72
CA ALA A 155 -40.46 -5.63 -3.99
C ALA A 155 -39.95 -6.34 -2.72
N TYR A 156 -38.79 -7.01 -2.80
CA TYR A 156 -38.15 -7.62 -1.64
C TYR A 156 -37.74 -6.60 -0.57
N LEU A 157 -37.11 -5.49 -0.96
CA LEU A 157 -36.71 -4.42 -0.04
C LEU A 157 -37.93 -3.79 0.65
N LEU A 158 -39.03 -3.64 -0.09
CA LEU A 158 -40.28 -3.16 0.49
C LEU A 158 -40.86 -4.17 1.47
N LEU A 159 -40.85 -5.46 1.13
CA LEU A 159 -41.23 -6.54 2.05
C LEU A 159 -40.38 -6.52 3.33
N GLN A 160 -39.08 -6.30 3.21
CA GLN A 160 -38.19 -6.17 4.36
C GLN A 160 -38.55 -4.96 5.23
N ARG A 161 -38.97 -3.84 4.63
CA ARG A 161 -39.47 -2.69 5.39
C ARG A 161 -40.80 -3.00 6.08
N LEU A 162 -41.73 -3.61 5.36
CA LEU A 162 -43.06 -3.96 5.85
C LEU A 162 -43.03 -5.11 6.87
N LYS A 163 -41.97 -5.93 6.90
CA LYS A 163 -41.75 -7.00 7.87
C LYS A 163 -42.17 -6.60 9.27
N ARG A 164 -41.68 -5.44 9.73
CA ARG A 164 -41.95 -4.93 11.07
C ARG A 164 -43.41 -4.60 11.26
N ASP A 165 -44.01 -3.96 10.28
CA ASP A 165 -45.40 -3.51 10.34
C ASP A 165 -46.38 -4.70 10.22
N LEU A 166 -45.93 -5.80 9.61
CA LEU A 166 -46.70 -7.02 9.36
C LEU A 166 -46.40 -8.17 10.33
N GLY A 167 -45.37 -8.04 11.17
CA GLY A 167 -44.95 -9.11 12.08
C GLY A 167 -44.42 -10.37 11.37
N LEU A 168 -43.88 -10.23 10.16
CA LEU A 168 -43.29 -11.37 9.44
C LEU A 168 -41.96 -11.79 10.09
N ASP A 169 -41.73 -13.10 10.19
CA ASP A 169 -40.44 -13.63 10.59
C ASP A 169 -39.49 -13.78 9.38
N ASP A 170 -38.23 -14.13 9.64
CA ASP A 170 -37.24 -14.30 8.58
C ASP A 170 -37.59 -15.45 7.61
N THR A 171 -38.27 -16.49 8.10
CA THR A 171 -38.69 -17.63 7.28
C THR A 171 -39.68 -17.18 6.21
N ALA A 172 -40.72 -16.45 6.63
CA ALA A 172 -41.77 -15.99 5.74
C ALA A 172 -41.23 -15.05 4.64
N ILE A 173 -40.29 -14.17 5.00
CA ILE A 173 -39.65 -13.25 4.05
C ILE A 173 -38.80 -13.99 3.03
N LEU A 174 -37.98 -14.94 3.50
CA LEU A 174 -37.12 -15.73 2.63
C LEU A 174 -37.97 -16.56 1.65
N GLU A 175 -39.00 -17.23 2.14
CA GLU A 175 -39.89 -18.07 1.32
C GLU A 175 -40.68 -17.23 0.30
N LEU A 176 -41.19 -16.07 0.70
CA LEU A 176 -41.86 -15.16 -0.21
C LEU A 176 -40.89 -14.60 -1.26
N GLY A 177 -39.70 -14.16 -0.85
CA GLY A 177 -38.65 -13.69 -1.77
C GLY A 177 -38.25 -14.78 -2.78
N ALA A 178 -38.04 -16.02 -2.32
CA ALA A 178 -37.67 -17.13 -3.18
C ALA A 178 -38.81 -17.47 -4.17
N HIS A 179 -40.06 -17.41 -3.71
CA HIS A 179 -41.22 -17.58 -4.58
C HIS A 179 -41.32 -16.49 -5.66
N MET A 180 -40.99 -15.24 -5.30
CA MET A 180 -40.97 -14.12 -6.24
C MET A 180 -39.90 -14.30 -7.31
N VAL A 181 -38.67 -14.65 -6.90
CA VAL A 181 -37.57 -14.97 -7.82
C VAL A 181 -37.98 -16.09 -8.76
N ALA A 182 -38.48 -17.21 -8.22
CA ALA A 182 -38.93 -18.36 -9.02
C ALA A 182 -39.99 -17.96 -10.05
N THR A 183 -41.01 -17.22 -9.62
CA THR A 183 -42.13 -16.81 -10.48
C THR A 183 -41.66 -15.90 -11.62
N VAL A 184 -40.80 -14.92 -11.33
CA VAL A 184 -40.28 -14.01 -12.35
C VAL A 184 -39.35 -14.73 -13.31
N CYS A 185 -38.45 -15.60 -12.81
CA CYS A 185 -37.59 -16.41 -13.66
C CYS A 185 -38.42 -17.30 -14.59
N GLU A 186 -39.44 -18.00 -14.09
CA GLU A 186 -40.33 -18.83 -14.91
C GLU A 186 -41.08 -18.01 -15.98
N ALA A 187 -41.57 -16.83 -15.62
CA ALA A 187 -42.29 -15.97 -16.56
C ALA A 187 -41.36 -15.48 -17.68
N ILE A 188 -40.14 -15.07 -17.35
CA ILE A 188 -39.11 -14.68 -18.33
C ILE A 188 -38.75 -15.88 -19.22
N VAL A 189 -38.63 -17.08 -18.64
CA VAL A 189 -38.37 -18.31 -19.41
C VAL A 189 -39.48 -18.61 -20.41
N ARG A 190 -40.75 -18.47 -20.00
CA ARG A 190 -41.90 -18.67 -20.90
C ARG A 190 -41.94 -17.61 -22.02
N ALA A 191 -41.57 -16.37 -21.72
CA ALA A 191 -41.61 -15.27 -22.68
C ALA A 191 -40.49 -15.29 -23.73
N LYS A 192 -39.25 -15.59 -23.33
CA LYS A 192 -38.09 -15.57 -24.24
C LYS A 192 -37.97 -16.82 -25.12
N GLY A 193 -38.61 -17.93 -24.74
CA GLY A 193 -38.30 -19.25 -25.32
C GLY A 193 -36.86 -19.68 -25.01
N ARG A 194 -36.46 -20.90 -25.40
CA ARG A 194 -35.15 -21.48 -25.03
C ARG A 194 -33.92 -20.88 -25.74
N ALA A 195 -34.09 -19.95 -26.68
CA ALA A 195 -33.06 -19.64 -27.68
C ALA A 195 -32.25 -18.34 -27.45
N ALA A 196 -32.66 -17.44 -26.55
CA ALA A 196 -31.96 -16.18 -26.32
C ALA A 196 -31.02 -16.27 -25.10
N PRO A 197 -29.80 -15.69 -25.15
CA PRO A 197 -28.94 -15.59 -23.97
C PRO A 197 -29.66 -14.85 -22.83
N TRP A 198 -29.59 -15.42 -21.63
CA TRP A 198 -30.19 -14.84 -20.44
C TRP A 198 -29.39 -13.62 -20.00
N ASP A 199 -30.07 -12.48 -19.93
CA ASP A 199 -29.53 -11.24 -19.41
C ASP A 199 -30.61 -10.65 -18.48
N PHE A 200 -30.32 -10.64 -17.17
CA PHE A 200 -31.12 -9.99 -16.12
C PHE A 200 -30.52 -8.63 -15.73
N THR A 201 -29.48 -8.17 -16.41
CA THR A 201 -28.88 -6.84 -16.29
C THR A 201 -29.15 -5.99 -17.54
N PRO A 202 -30.42 -5.73 -17.90
CA PRO A 202 -30.81 -5.06 -19.14
C PRO A 202 -30.28 -3.61 -19.32
N HIS A 203 -29.55 -3.06 -18.34
CA HIS A 203 -29.30 -1.63 -18.18
C HIS A 203 -27.86 -1.18 -18.39
N ARG A 204 -26.93 -2.04 -18.86
CA ARG A 204 -25.66 -1.54 -19.44
C ARG A 204 -25.85 -0.84 -20.79
N LEU A 205 -27.09 -0.76 -21.27
CA LEU A 205 -27.46 -0.07 -22.49
C LEU A 205 -27.88 1.37 -22.16
N PRO A 206 -27.37 2.39 -22.89
CA PRO A 206 -27.68 3.80 -22.62
C PRO A 206 -29.19 4.06 -22.63
N ALA A 207 -29.62 5.07 -21.87
CA ALA A 207 -31.02 5.51 -21.78
C ALA A 207 -31.65 5.60 -23.19
N GLY A 208 -32.65 4.76 -23.46
CA GLY A 208 -33.32 4.63 -24.76
C GLY A 208 -33.10 3.30 -25.50
N ALA A 209 -32.20 2.43 -25.05
CA ALA A 209 -31.78 1.21 -25.77
C ALA A 209 -32.37 -0.12 -25.24
N LEU A 210 -33.40 -0.08 -24.39
CA LEU A 210 -34.16 -1.31 -24.11
C LEU A 210 -34.87 -1.76 -25.40
N ASP A 211 -34.40 -2.87 -25.96
CA ASP A 211 -35.02 -3.46 -27.13
C ASP A 211 -36.45 -3.97 -26.81
N GLY A 212 -37.22 -4.29 -27.85
CA GLY A 212 -38.60 -4.76 -27.68
C GLY A 212 -38.71 -6.05 -26.85
N GLY A 213 -37.67 -6.90 -26.83
CA GLY A 213 -37.64 -8.14 -26.07
C GLY A 213 -37.38 -7.91 -24.58
N GLN A 214 -36.52 -6.96 -24.23
CA GLN A 214 -36.25 -6.58 -22.84
C GLN A 214 -37.45 -5.89 -22.20
N ARG A 215 -38.11 -4.98 -22.93
CA ARG A 215 -39.38 -4.36 -22.48
C ARG A 215 -40.46 -5.41 -22.25
N ALA A 216 -40.62 -6.36 -23.17
CA ALA A 216 -41.57 -7.45 -23.00
C ALA A 216 -41.26 -8.34 -21.78
N ALA A 217 -39.98 -8.62 -21.51
CA ALA A 217 -39.57 -9.40 -20.33
C ALA A 217 -39.86 -8.67 -19.01
N VAL A 218 -39.62 -7.36 -18.95
CA VAL A 218 -39.95 -6.49 -17.81
C VAL A 218 -41.47 -6.46 -17.58
N GLU A 219 -42.27 -6.32 -18.65
CA GLU A 219 -43.74 -6.35 -18.55
C GLU A 219 -44.27 -7.72 -18.12
N VAL A 220 -43.68 -8.81 -18.61
CA VAL A 220 -44.06 -10.17 -18.21
C VAL A 220 -43.71 -10.42 -16.74
N ALA A 221 -42.53 -9.98 -16.30
CA ALA A 221 -42.14 -10.04 -14.89
C ALA A 221 -43.10 -9.23 -14.01
N ALA A 222 -43.48 -8.02 -14.44
CA ALA A 222 -44.45 -7.18 -13.74
C ALA A 222 -45.84 -7.82 -13.64
N ARG A 223 -46.34 -8.46 -14.71
CA ARG A 223 -47.64 -9.19 -14.67
C ARG A 223 -47.58 -10.45 -13.81
N ALA A 224 -46.47 -11.19 -13.87
CA ALA A 224 -46.27 -12.36 -13.02
C ALA A 224 -46.21 -11.96 -11.54
N TRP A 225 -45.58 -10.81 -11.28
CA TRP A 225 -45.53 -10.16 -9.99
C TRP A 225 -46.93 -9.76 -9.47
N GLU A 226 -47.73 -9.06 -10.28
CA GLU A 226 -49.13 -8.73 -9.96
C GLU A 226 -49.93 -9.98 -9.55
N GLY A 227 -49.67 -11.13 -10.20
CA GLY A 227 -50.29 -12.41 -9.85
C GLY A 227 -49.83 -13.04 -8.53
N VAL A 228 -48.61 -12.78 -8.08
CA VAL A 228 -48.11 -13.18 -6.74
C VAL A 228 -48.73 -12.28 -5.67
N VAL A 229 -48.69 -10.97 -5.90
CA VAL A 229 -49.26 -9.94 -5.03
C VAL A 229 -50.76 -10.16 -4.85
N SER A 230 -51.53 -10.30 -5.94
CA SER A 230 -52.97 -10.56 -5.91
C SER A 230 -53.36 -11.85 -5.17
N ARG A 231 -52.46 -12.85 -5.09
CA ARG A 231 -52.71 -14.08 -4.32
C ARG A 231 -52.55 -13.84 -2.82
N HIS A 232 -51.61 -12.99 -2.42
CA HIS A 232 -51.38 -12.63 -1.02
C HIS A 232 -52.38 -11.55 -0.55
N GLU A 233 -52.74 -10.59 -1.40
CA GLU A 233 -53.81 -9.61 -1.14
C GLU A 233 -55.16 -10.29 -0.88
N ARG A 234 -55.51 -11.32 -1.66
CA ARG A 234 -56.73 -12.11 -1.44
C ARG A 234 -56.71 -12.94 -0.15
N ALA A 235 -55.52 -13.20 0.40
CA ALA A 235 -55.37 -13.77 1.74
C ALA A 235 -55.49 -12.72 2.85
N GLY A 236 -55.68 -11.43 2.49
CA GLY A 236 -55.89 -10.32 3.42
C GLY A 236 -54.62 -9.83 4.10
N THR A 237 -53.43 -10.18 3.59
CA THR A 237 -52.18 -10.01 4.33
C THR A 237 -51.37 -8.74 3.97
N ILE A 238 -51.23 -8.34 2.69
CA ILE A 238 -50.38 -7.19 2.27
C ILE A 238 -50.81 -6.64 0.90
N ASP A 239 -51.01 -5.32 0.75
CA ASP A 239 -51.12 -4.62 -0.55
C ASP A 239 -49.75 -4.04 -0.94
N LEU A 240 -48.95 -4.87 -1.59
CA LEU A 240 -47.56 -4.54 -1.93
C LEU A 240 -47.47 -3.66 -3.19
N ALA A 241 -48.49 -3.71 -4.05
CA ALA A 241 -48.58 -2.88 -5.24
C ALA A 241 -48.83 -1.41 -4.86
N ALA A 242 -49.77 -1.14 -3.96
CA ALA A 242 -50.00 0.21 -3.43
C ALA A 242 -48.76 0.73 -2.69
N ALA A 243 -48.14 -0.11 -1.85
CA ALA A 243 -46.96 0.29 -1.10
C ALA A 243 -45.75 0.61 -2.00
N LEU A 244 -45.61 -0.02 -3.18
CA LEU A 244 -44.63 0.36 -4.21
C LEU A 244 -45.02 1.66 -4.92
N ALA A 245 -46.31 1.84 -5.24
CA ALA A 245 -46.83 3.00 -5.94
C ALA A 245 -46.62 4.32 -5.16
N ASP A 246 -46.59 4.26 -3.83
CA ASP A 246 -46.37 5.42 -2.96
C ASP A 246 -44.90 5.86 -2.86
N GLN A 247 -43.94 4.98 -3.19
CA GLN A 247 -42.51 5.25 -2.96
C GLN A 247 -41.98 6.49 -3.68
N PRO A 248 -42.36 6.80 -4.93
CA PRO A 248 -41.94 8.04 -5.60
C PRO A 248 -42.45 9.31 -4.89
N ALA A 249 -43.68 9.29 -4.38
CA ALA A 249 -44.25 10.42 -3.64
C ALA A 249 -43.51 10.62 -2.31
N LEU A 250 -43.28 9.54 -1.56
CA LEU A 250 -42.50 9.58 -0.32
C LEU A 250 -41.07 10.08 -0.57
N PHE A 251 -40.45 9.70 -1.69
CA PHE A 251 -39.13 10.20 -2.06
C PHE A 251 -39.13 11.70 -2.40
N ALA A 252 -40.16 12.18 -3.11
CA ALA A 252 -40.28 13.60 -3.40
C ALA A 252 -40.41 14.44 -2.12
N GLU A 253 -41.12 13.93 -1.12
CA GLU A 253 -41.22 14.55 0.21
C GLU A 253 -39.88 14.53 0.95
N ASP A 254 -39.20 13.38 0.99
CA ASP A 254 -37.85 13.26 1.59
C ASP A 254 -36.85 14.20 0.91
N ARG A 255 -36.95 14.37 -0.42
CA ARG A 255 -36.14 15.30 -1.21
C ARG A 255 -36.38 16.73 -0.81
N GLN A 256 -37.64 17.14 -0.76
CA GLN A 256 -38.01 18.49 -0.38
C GLN A 256 -37.52 18.83 1.04
N ALA A 257 -37.65 17.87 1.98
CA ALA A 257 -37.15 18.03 3.34
C ALA A 257 -35.63 18.20 3.38
N MET A 258 -34.88 17.43 2.60
CA MET A 258 -33.43 17.56 2.46
C MET A 258 -33.05 18.93 1.86
N GLU A 259 -33.70 19.34 0.77
CA GLU A 259 -33.40 20.61 0.10
C GLU A 259 -33.68 21.82 0.99
N GLU A 260 -34.73 21.76 1.82
CA GLU A 260 -35.04 22.76 2.84
C GLU A 260 -33.96 22.80 3.94
N ALA A 261 -33.59 21.63 4.48
CA ALA A 261 -32.55 21.54 5.50
C ALA A 261 -31.19 22.08 4.99
N ASN A 262 -30.82 21.76 3.75
CA ASN A 262 -29.60 22.27 3.13
C ASN A 262 -29.64 23.80 2.94
N ARG A 263 -30.79 24.37 2.57
CA ARG A 263 -30.97 25.83 2.49
C ARG A 263 -30.76 26.52 3.83
N VAL A 264 -31.27 25.93 4.92
CA VAL A 264 -31.16 26.50 6.27
C VAL A 264 -29.72 26.49 6.78
N VAL A 265 -28.98 25.40 6.55
CA VAL A 265 -27.63 25.23 7.13
C VAL A 265 -26.53 25.78 6.22
N GLY A 266 -26.84 26.13 4.97
CA GLY A 266 -25.85 26.59 3.98
C GLY A 266 -24.79 25.52 3.69
N ARG A 267 -25.14 24.23 3.84
CA ARG A 267 -24.20 23.12 3.70
C ARG A 267 -23.76 22.93 2.25
N PRO A 268 -22.49 22.55 2.02
CA PRO A 268 -22.04 22.21 0.69
C PRO A 268 -22.82 21.00 0.17
N VAL A 269 -23.23 21.08 -1.09
CA VAL A 269 -23.92 20.02 -1.85
C VAL A 269 -22.92 18.97 -2.36
N THR A 270 -21.65 19.06 -1.94
CA THR A 270 -20.55 18.22 -2.38
C THR A 270 -19.67 17.83 -1.19
N ALA A 271 -19.25 16.57 -1.15
CA ALA A 271 -18.21 16.07 -0.25
C ALA A 271 -16.92 15.85 -1.04
N ARG A 272 -15.78 16.17 -0.44
CA ARG A 272 -14.48 15.81 -1.01
C ARG A 272 -14.12 14.41 -0.53
N LEU A 273 -14.02 13.44 -1.43
CA LEU A 273 -13.74 12.03 -1.12
C LEU A 273 -12.41 11.59 -1.74
N PRO A 274 -11.65 10.67 -1.12
CA PRO A 274 -10.41 10.18 -1.70
C PRO A 274 -10.70 9.37 -2.97
N ALA A 275 -9.79 9.45 -3.94
CA ALA A 275 -9.87 8.61 -5.14
C ALA A 275 -9.41 7.18 -4.82
N ALA A 276 -10.11 6.19 -5.37
CA ALA A 276 -9.82 4.76 -5.15
C ALA A 276 -8.44 4.33 -5.71
N ASP A 277 -7.93 5.04 -6.71
CA ASP A 277 -6.59 4.86 -7.26
C ASP A 277 -5.49 5.54 -6.42
N GLY A 278 -5.87 6.36 -5.43
CA GLY A 278 -4.96 7.17 -4.62
C GLY A 278 -4.58 8.51 -5.26
N GLY A 279 -5.22 8.89 -6.36
CA GLY A 279 -5.05 10.21 -6.98
C GLY A 279 -5.74 11.34 -6.18
N GLU A 280 -5.82 12.52 -6.81
CA GLU A 280 -6.46 13.69 -6.20
C GLU A 280 -7.89 13.40 -5.74
N PRO A 281 -8.28 13.83 -4.52
CA PRO A 281 -9.64 13.69 -4.02
C PRO A 281 -10.66 14.31 -4.97
N LEU A 282 -11.83 13.68 -5.06
CA LEU A 282 -12.93 14.08 -5.93
C LEU A 282 -14.00 14.85 -5.17
N ASP A 283 -14.58 15.86 -5.80
CA ASP A 283 -15.81 16.48 -5.32
C ASP A 283 -17.01 15.64 -5.78
N VAL A 284 -17.80 15.17 -4.83
CA VAL A 284 -18.87 14.20 -5.04
C VAL A 284 -20.17 14.78 -4.50
N ALA A 285 -21.20 14.88 -5.35
CA ALA A 285 -22.50 15.37 -4.92
C ALA A 285 -23.08 14.49 -3.82
N VAL A 286 -23.55 15.13 -2.74
CA VAL A 286 -23.96 14.44 -1.52
C VAL A 286 -25.39 14.76 -1.13
N TRP A 287 -26.11 13.73 -0.71
CA TRP A 287 -27.40 13.82 -0.06
C TRP A 287 -27.26 13.53 1.42
N VAL A 288 -27.60 14.51 2.26
CA VAL A 288 -27.67 14.34 3.72
C VAL A 288 -29.13 14.35 4.13
N ALA A 289 -29.66 13.20 4.51
CA ALA A 289 -31.04 13.13 4.97
C ALA A 289 -31.15 13.77 6.37
N PRO A 290 -32.09 14.71 6.59
CA PRO A 290 -32.23 15.41 7.86
C PRO A 290 -32.87 14.55 8.96
N ALA A 291 -33.51 13.45 8.57
CA ALA A 291 -34.19 12.48 9.42
C ALA A 291 -34.24 11.13 8.68
N PRO A 292 -34.61 10.03 9.36
CA PRO A 292 -34.83 8.76 8.67
C PRO A 292 -35.84 8.89 7.54
N THR A 293 -35.47 8.42 6.36
CA THR A 293 -36.29 8.59 5.14
C THR A 293 -37.56 7.76 5.20
N ARG A 294 -38.63 8.33 4.66
CA ARG A 294 -39.92 7.66 4.54
C ARG A 294 -39.94 6.70 3.35
N CYS A 295 -39.22 7.04 2.28
CA CYS A 295 -39.02 6.15 1.15
C CYS A 295 -38.13 4.96 1.54
N ALA A 296 -38.57 3.74 1.23
CA ALA A 296 -37.82 2.50 1.36
C ALA A 296 -36.72 2.35 0.30
N LEU A 297 -36.92 3.03 -0.82
CA LEU A 297 -36.09 2.96 -2.03
C LEU A 297 -35.16 4.19 -2.16
N ASN A 298 -35.06 4.97 -1.08
CA ASN A 298 -34.27 6.19 -0.98
C ASN A 298 -32.87 6.02 -1.59
N LYS A 299 -32.13 4.97 -1.23
CA LYS A 299 -30.76 4.73 -1.71
C LYS A 299 -30.68 4.77 -3.24
N TYR A 300 -31.65 4.16 -3.92
CA TYR A 300 -31.67 4.12 -5.38
C TYR A 300 -32.17 5.42 -5.99
N PHE A 301 -33.23 6.00 -5.44
CA PHE A 301 -33.79 7.25 -5.95
C PHE A 301 -32.86 8.46 -5.71
N VAL A 302 -32.11 8.48 -4.60
CA VAL A 302 -31.07 9.47 -4.32
C VAL A 302 -29.98 9.43 -5.40
N ARG A 303 -29.50 8.22 -5.76
CA ARG A 303 -28.51 8.05 -6.83
C ARG A 303 -29.05 8.44 -8.19
N ALA A 304 -30.27 8.01 -8.51
CA ALA A 304 -30.95 8.37 -9.75
C ALA A 304 -31.22 9.89 -9.85
N ALA A 305 -31.36 10.57 -8.71
CA ALA A 305 -31.47 12.03 -8.64
C ALA A 305 -30.12 12.77 -8.74
N GLY A 306 -29.01 12.05 -8.99
CA GLY A 306 -27.69 12.63 -9.20
C GLY A 306 -26.83 12.79 -7.95
N TYR A 307 -27.19 12.12 -6.85
CA TYR A 307 -26.43 12.14 -5.60
C TYR A 307 -25.76 10.78 -5.36
N PRO A 308 -24.54 10.58 -5.87
CA PRO A 308 -23.81 9.33 -5.69
C PRO A 308 -23.40 9.10 -4.23
N TYR A 309 -23.29 10.15 -3.41
CA TYR A 309 -22.96 10.01 -1.99
C TYR A 309 -24.19 10.29 -1.11
N PHE A 310 -24.49 9.41 -0.17
CA PHE A 310 -25.71 9.42 0.63
C PHE A 310 -25.41 9.18 2.10
N ILE A 311 -25.89 10.05 2.98
CA ILE A 311 -25.78 9.94 4.45
C ILE A 311 -27.18 9.95 5.03
N CYS A 312 -27.56 8.88 5.71
CA CYS A 312 -28.92 8.67 6.18
C CYS A 312 -28.98 8.12 7.61
N PRO A 313 -29.56 8.86 8.56
CA PRO A 313 -29.98 8.25 9.82
C PRO A 313 -31.09 7.23 9.57
N ILE A 314 -31.14 6.18 10.38
CA ILE A 314 -32.11 5.08 10.30
C ILE A 314 -32.77 4.92 11.65
N ALA A 315 -34.10 4.86 11.64
CA ALA A 315 -34.87 4.58 12.84
C ALA A 315 -34.45 3.21 13.40
N THR A 316 -33.83 3.22 14.58
CA THR A 316 -33.31 2.00 15.22
C THR A 316 -34.04 1.81 16.54
N PRO A 317 -35.03 0.91 16.62
CA PRO A 317 -35.80 0.68 17.84
C PRO A 317 -34.93 0.22 19.02
N ASN A 318 -33.79 -0.40 18.71
CA ASN A 318 -32.86 -0.98 19.67
C ASN A 318 -31.68 -0.05 20.02
N ALA A 319 -31.72 1.22 19.60
CA ALA A 319 -30.69 2.17 20.00
C ALA A 319 -30.68 2.30 21.53
N LEU A 320 -29.50 2.23 22.13
CA LEU A 320 -29.37 2.35 23.57
C LEU A 320 -29.81 3.75 24.06
N PRO A 321 -30.36 3.88 25.28
CA PRO A 321 -30.73 5.18 25.82
C PRO A 321 -29.56 6.16 25.80
N GLY A 322 -29.77 7.33 25.17
CA GLY A 322 -28.75 8.38 25.02
C GLY A 322 -27.83 8.24 23.80
N TYR A 323 -28.02 7.21 22.98
CA TYR A 323 -27.32 7.04 21.71
C TYR A 323 -28.18 7.58 20.56
N SER A 324 -27.53 8.10 19.53
CA SER A 324 -28.20 8.37 18.26
C SER A 324 -28.62 7.05 17.62
N GLY A 325 -29.62 7.11 16.74
CA GLY A 325 -30.01 5.97 15.92
C GLY A 325 -28.85 5.50 15.03
N ARG A 326 -29.08 4.41 14.29
CA ARG A 326 -28.11 3.93 13.30
C ARG A 326 -27.96 4.94 12.16
N VAL A 327 -26.78 5.04 11.56
CA VAL A 327 -26.53 5.88 10.38
C VAL A 327 -25.87 5.03 9.31
N ILE A 328 -26.44 5.04 8.10
CA ILE A 328 -25.82 4.46 6.91
C ILE A 328 -25.27 5.58 6.05
N ILE A 329 -24.02 5.39 5.63
CA ILE A 329 -23.31 6.22 4.67
C ILE A 329 -23.04 5.35 3.46
N SER A 330 -23.51 5.72 2.29
CA SER A 330 -23.36 4.94 1.07
C SER A 330 -22.85 5.80 -0.07
N LEU A 331 -21.94 5.23 -0.84
CA LEU A 331 -21.42 5.75 -2.09
C LEU A 331 -21.93 4.84 -3.21
N ASP A 332 -22.27 5.43 -4.35
CA ASP A 332 -22.60 4.67 -5.54
C ASP A 332 -21.35 3.99 -6.08
N ALA A 333 -21.36 2.66 -6.07
CA ALA A 333 -20.27 1.85 -6.57
C ALA A 333 -20.07 2.03 -8.09
N ALA A 334 -21.10 2.43 -8.85
CA ALA A 334 -20.98 2.69 -10.28
C ALA A 334 -20.49 4.11 -10.59
N TYR A 335 -20.46 5.02 -9.59
CA TYR A 335 -20.08 6.41 -9.83
C TYR A 335 -18.59 6.54 -10.17
N ALA A 336 -18.34 7.29 -11.24
CA ALA A 336 -17.02 7.76 -11.65
C ALA A 336 -17.14 9.21 -12.13
N ASP A 337 -16.08 9.99 -11.98
CA ASP A 337 -16.02 11.34 -12.55
C ASP A 337 -15.87 11.30 -14.09
N ALA A 338 -15.78 12.48 -14.72
CA ALA A 338 -15.60 12.60 -16.16
C ALA A 338 -14.29 11.97 -16.67
N ALA A 339 -13.30 11.75 -15.80
CA ALA A 339 -12.05 11.08 -16.12
C ALA A 339 -12.08 9.56 -15.82
N GLY A 340 -13.22 9.02 -15.40
CA GLY A 340 -13.37 7.61 -15.03
C GLY A 340 -12.79 7.25 -13.66
N ARG A 341 -12.41 8.24 -12.85
CA ARG A 341 -11.88 8.03 -11.50
C ARG A 341 -13.03 7.80 -10.53
N ARG A 342 -12.86 6.84 -9.62
CA ARG A 342 -13.90 6.46 -8.64
C ARG A 342 -13.53 6.98 -7.25
N PRO A 343 -14.44 7.63 -6.51
CA PRO A 343 -14.25 7.91 -5.10
C PRO A 343 -14.32 6.64 -4.25
N THR A 344 -13.85 6.71 -3.01
CA THR A 344 -13.98 5.62 -2.04
C THR A 344 -14.27 6.16 -0.64
N LEU A 345 -14.97 5.38 0.19
CA LEU A 345 -15.15 5.66 1.63
C LEU A 345 -14.08 5.00 2.48
N ARG A 346 -13.02 4.47 1.85
CA ARG A 346 -11.92 3.80 2.55
C ARG A 346 -11.36 4.72 3.65
N GLY A 347 -11.36 4.22 4.88
CA GLY A 347 -10.91 4.94 6.07
C GLY A 347 -12.02 5.65 6.85
N LEU A 348 -13.20 5.90 6.26
CA LEU A 348 -14.28 6.62 6.93
C LEU A 348 -14.85 5.84 8.13
N GLY A 349 -15.18 4.56 7.94
CA GLY A 349 -15.71 3.72 9.04
C GLY A 349 -14.73 3.60 10.20
N TYR A 350 -13.44 3.43 9.90
CA TYR A 350 -12.38 3.43 10.92
C TYR A 350 -12.31 4.77 11.67
N ARG A 351 -12.36 5.90 10.95
CA ARG A 351 -12.32 7.23 11.58
C ARG A 351 -13.51 7.44 12.52
N LEU A 352 -14.69 7.00 12.11
CA LEU A 352 -15.89 7.05 12.94
C LEU A 352 -15.76 6.11 14.15
N GLU A 353 -15.19 4.91 13.99
CA GLU A 353 -14.96 3.99 15.10
C GLU A 353 -13.97 4.53 16.15
N CYS A 354 -12.93 5.27 15.74
CA CYS A 354 -12.03 5.93 16.68
C CYS A 354 -12.78 6.97 17.54
N LEU A 355 -13.63 7.79 16.92
CA LEU A 355 -14.43 8.79 17.62
C LEU A 355 -15.49 8.13 18.52
N GLU A 356 -16.12 7.08 18.02
CA GLU A 356 -17.09 6.25 18.73
C GLU A 356 -16.46 5.68 20.01
N THR A 357 -15.30 5.03 19.88
CA THR A 357 -14.56 4.43 21.00
C THR A 357 -14.16 5.47 22.02
N ALA A 358 -13.65 6.63 21.57
CA ALA A 358 -13.29 7.74 22.45
C ALA A 358 -14.50 8.26 23.24
N ARG A 359 -15.70 8.30 22.62
CA ARG A 359 -16.93 8.72 23.27
C ARG A 359 -17.47 7.66 24.24
N ARG A 360 -17.36 6.38 23.90
CA ARG A 360 -17.84 5.25 24.70
C ARG A 360 -16.93 4.86 25.85
N ALA A 361 -15.67 5.26 25.85
CA ALA A 361 -14.56 4.82 26.70
C ALA A 361 -14.88 4.19 28.08
N ARG A 362 -15.78 4.77 28.89
CA ARG A 362 -16.07 4.28 30.26
C ARG A 362 -17.29 3.36 30.39
N SER A 363 -18.10 3.27 29.35
CA SER A 363 -19.40 2.59 29.36
C SER A 363 -19.71 1.99 28.00
N ASP A 364 -18.71 1.43 27.31
CA ASP A 364 -18.92 0.77 26.03
C ASP A 364 -19.68 -0.55 26.28
N PRO A 365 -20.94 -0.66 25.81
CA PRO A 365 -21.76 -1.85 26.02
C PRO A 365 -21.45 -2.95 25.00
N ARG A 366 -20.55 -2.70 24.03
CA ARG A 366 -20.17 -3.64 22.99
C ARG A 366 -19.21 -4.69 23.55
N ILE A 367 -19.24 -5.91 22.99
CA ILE A 367 -18.40 -7.00 23.46
C ILE A 367 -16.97 -6.70 23.01
N PRO A 368 -15.94 -6.79 23.89
CA PRO A 368 -14.55 -6.53 23.54
C PRO A 368 -13.91 -7.70 22.75
N VAL A 369 -14.65 -8.24 21.78
CA VAL A 369 -14.21 -9.26 20.84
C VAL A 369 -14.20 -8.60 19.47
N PRO A 370 -13.05 -8.37 18.85
CA PRO A 370 -12.98 -7.63 17.61
C PRO A 370 -13.71 -8.37 16.48
N ARG A 371 -14.59 -7.66 15.78
CA ARG A 371 -15.34 -8.20 14.62
C ARG A 371 -14.41 -8.72 13.52
N TRP A 372 -13.21 -8.13 13.39
CA TRP A 372 -12.18 -8.55 12.44
C TRP A 372 -10.85 -8.83 13.14
N PRO A 373 -10.11 -9.86 12.73
CA PRO A 373 -8.85 -10.23 13.37
C PRO A 373 -7.67 -9.32 13.00
N ASP A 374 -7.84 -8.35 12.11
CA ASP A 374 -6.78 -7.48 11.59
C ASP A 374 -6.41 -6.30 12.51
N GLY A 375 -6.99 -6.25 13.71
CA GLY A 375 -6.76 -5.20 14.70
C GLY A 375 -7.33 -3.83 14.33
N SER A 376 -8.17 -3.74 13.28
CA SER A 376 -8.79 -2.47 12.86
C SER A 376 -9.89 -1.98 13.81
N VAL A 377 -10.37 -2.85 14.69
CA VAL A 377 -11.42 -2.61 15.68
C VAL A 377 -11.17 -3.46 16.91
N GLN A 378 -11.78 -3.10 18.04
CA GLN A 378 -11.60 -3.78 19.33
C GLN A 378 -12.89 -4.42 19.87
N ASN A 379 -13.99 -4.34 19.12
CA ASN A 379 -15.32 -4.80 19.53
C ASN A 379 -16.08 -5.49 18.38
N ASP A 380 -17.20 -6.14 18.72
CA ASP A 380 -17.98 -7.01 17.83
C ASP A 380 -19.03 -6.25 17.00
N ASP A 381 -19.31 -5.01 17.37
CA ASP A 381 -20.28 -4.11 16.75
C ASP A 381 -19.65 -2.73 16.42
N PRO A 382 -18.58 -2.66 15.63
CA PRO A 382 -17.92 -1.41 15.28
C PRO A 382 -18.67 -0.70 14.15
N TRP A 383 -18.27 0.54 13.84
CA TRP A 383 -18.55 1.13 12.54
C TRP A 383 -17.98 0.25 11.42
N TYR A 384 -18.86 -0.26 10.56
CA TYR A 384 -18.49 -1.02 9.39
C TYR A 384 -17.79 -0.13 8.36
N ASP A 385 -16.61 -0.55 7.87
CA ASP A 385 -15.79 0.23 6.94
C ASP A 385 -16.01 -0.13 5.47
N GLY A 386 -17.01 -0.98 5.17
CA GLY A 386 -17.36 -1.36 3.81
C GLY A 386 -16.37 -2.29 3.11
N ARG A 387 -15.45 -2.93 3.84
CA ARG A 387 -14.42 -3.80 3.24
C ARG A 387 -14.95 -4.95 2.38
N GLY A 388 -16.19 -5.40 2.60
CA GLY A 388 -16.88 -6.39 1.76
C GLY A 388 -17.57 -5.81 0.52
N HIS A 389 -17.66 -4.48 0.41
CA HIS A 389 -18.33 -3.78 -0.71
C HIS A 389 -17.43 -2.67 -1.27
N ASP A 390 -16.14 -2.95 -1.49
CA ASP A 390 -15.17 -2.02 -2.08
C ASP A 390 -15.10 -0.63 -1.37
N HIS A 391 -15.42 -0.59 -0.08
CA HIS A 391 -15.53 0.64 0.70
C HIS A 391 -16.53 1.64 0.11
N THR A 392 -17.67 1.16 -0.37
CA THR A 392 -18.78 2.00 -0.88
C THR A 392 -19.93 2.11 0.11
N ILE A 393 -19.81 1.50 1.28
CA ILE A 393 -20.77 1.64 2.38
C ILE A 393 -20.03 1.74 3.71
N VAL A 394 -20.53 2.57 4.60
CA VAL A 394 -20.13 2.65 5.99
C VAL A 394 -21.41 2.64 6.81
N ASP A 395 -21.42 1.87 7.88
CA ASP A 395 -22.63 1.64 8.66
C ASP A 395 -22.28 1.68 10.14
N SER A 396 -23.12 2.35 10.92
CA SER A 396 -22.87 2.52 12.36
C SER A 396 -23.11 1.21 13.13
N PRO A 397 -22.66 1.12 14.39
CA PRO A 397 -22.99 0.00 15.28
C PRO A 397 -24.50 -0.29 15.31
N ARG A 398 -24.86 -1.59 15.36
CA ARG A 398 -26.26 -2.04 15.48
C ARG A 398 -26.93 -1.57 16.76
N CYS A 399 -26.15 -1.36 17.82
CA CYS A 399 -26.61 -0.78 19.08
C CYS A 399 -26.87 0.75 19.04
N GLY A 400 -26.74 1.38 17.86
CA GLY A 400 -26.76 2.84 17.68
C GLY A 400 -25.37 3.45 17.86
N THR A 401 -25.18 4.72 17.48
CA THR A 401 -23.90 5.44 17.61
C THR A 401 -23.94 6.45 18.76
N ALA A 402 -22.83 6.57 19.49
CA ALA A 402 -22.62 7.57 20.54
C ALA A 402 -22.30 8.95 19.96
N LEU A 403 -22.07 9.04 18.65
CA LEU A 403 -21.81 10.28 17.93
C LEU A 403 -23.15 10.96 17.60
N ALA A 404 -23.19 12.29 17.70
CA ALA A 404 -24.33 13.03 17.18
C ALA A 404 -24.36 12.99 15.65
N ASP A 405 -25.54 13.02 15.04
CA ASP A 405 -25.70 13.03 13.57
C ASP A 405 -24.85 14.12 12.91
N ARG A 406 -24.74 15.29 13.54
CA ARG A 406 -23.88 16.38 13.08
C ARG A 406 -22.41 15.98 13.05
N GLU A 407 -21.90 15.29 14.07
CA GLU A 407 -20.51 14.85 14.11
C GLU A 407 -20.22 13.82 13.01
N VAL A 408 -21.15 12.89 12.78
CA VAL A 408 -21.04 11.90 11.69
C VAL A 408 -20.98 12.61 10.33
N VAL A 409 -21.90 13.55 10.10
CA VAL A 409 -21.93 14.35 8.86
C VAL A 409 -20.65 15.19 8.71
N ASP A 410 -20.19 15.85 9.76
CA ASP A 410 -18.99 16.70 9.69
C ASP A 410 -17.74 15.87 9.36
N VAL A 411 -17.62 14.63 9.87
CA VAL A 411 -16.52 13.71 9.50
C VAL A 411 -16.66 13.20 8.07
N ALA A 412 -17.88 12.82 7.67
CA ALA A 412 -18.17 12.30 6.34
C ALA A 412 -17.99 13.34 5.22
N LEU A 413 -18.28 14.61 5.51
CA LEU A 413 -18.14 15.74 4.57
C LEU A 413 -16.78 16.44 4.67
N GLY A 414 -16.12 16.38 5.83
CA GLY A 414 -14.97 17.21 6.19
C GLY A 414 -13.70 17.00 5.35
N GLY A 415 -13.69 16.05 4.42
CA GLY A 415 -12.66 15.97 3.38
C GLY A 415 -11.27 15.53 3.86
N GLU A 416 -11.17 14.85 5.00
CA GLU A 416 -9.88 14.42 5.57
C GLU A 416 -9.93 13.11 6.35
N PHE A 417 -11.04 12.37 6.36
CA PHE A 417 -11.15 11.13 7.15
C PHE A 417 -10.13 10.05 6.72
N TRP A 418 -9.64 10.13 5.49
CA TRP A 418 -8.62 9.24 4.94
C TRP A 418 -7.19 9.66 5.28
N LYS A 419 -7.00 10.90 5.76
CA LYS A 419 -5.70 11.37 6.21
C LYS A 419 -5.35 10.67 7.51
N LEU A 420 -4.24 9.95 7.52
CA LEU A 420 -3.81 9.30 8.73
C LEU A 420 -3.31 10.34 9.73
N ARG A 421 -4.00 10.44 10.85
CA ARG A 421 -3.59 11.27 11.99
C ARG A 421 -2.58 10.56 12.85
N LEU A 422 -1.65 11.35 13.37
CA LEU A 422 -0.55 10.88 14.19
C LEU A 422 -0.85 11.23 15.65
N GLU A 423 -0.74 10.22 16.51
CA GLU A 423 -0.72 10.40 17.96
C GLU A 423 0.53 11.19 18.36
N ALA A 424 1.66 10.78 17.78
CA ALA A 424 2.92 11.50 17.86
C ALA A 424 3.74 11.21 16.61
N ALA A 425 4.55 12.17 16.21
CA ALA A 425 5.65 11.88 15.29
C ALA A 425 6.90 12.62 15.72
N ARG A 426 8.04 11.95 15.61
CA ARG A 426 9.36 12.51 15.82
C ARG A 426 10.11 12.45 14.51
N LEU A 427 10.37 13.60 13.91
CA LEU A 427 11.20 13.71 12.73
C LEU A 427 12.60 14.16 13.15
N MET A 428 13.62 13.60 12.53
CA MET A 428 15.00 14.01 12.63
C MET A 428 15.47 14.40 11.24
N VAL A 429 15.83 15.66 11.09
CA VAL A 429 16.40 16.21 9.86
C VAL A 429 17.90 16.18 10.00
N VAL A 430 18.56 15.35 9.21
CA VAL A 430 20.01 15.24 9.16
C VAL A 430 20.51 16.09 8.01
N MET A 431 21.35 17.08 8.32
CA MET A 431 21.92 18.00 7.35
C MET A 431 23.45 17.97 7.41
N ALA A 432 24.11 18.27 6.30
CA ALA A 432 25.53 18.61 6.32
C ALA A 432 25.70 19.97 7.04
N ALA A 433 26.59 20.04 8.03
CA ALA A 433 26.92 21.30 8.69
C ALA A 433 28.02 22.02 7.89
N PRO A 434 27.73 23.18 7.27
CA PRO A 434 28.74 23.94 6.53
C PRO A 434 29.80 24.47 7.50
N GLY A 435 31.09 24.23 7.20
CA GLY A 435 32.21 24.90 7.87
C GLY A 435 32.42 24.54 9.35
N ALA A 436 31.86 23.44 9.86
CA ALA A 436 32.12 22.99 11.22
C ALA A 436 33.54 22.40 11.34
N THR A 437 34.55 23.26 11.44
CA THR A 437 35.88 22.86 11.92
C THR A 437 35.78 22.48 13.39
N ALA A 438 36.38 21.33 13.75
CA ALA A 438 36.33 20.73 15.07
C ALA A 438 36.48 21.76 16.21
N LEU A 439 35.40 22.01 16.95
CA LEU A 439 35.45 22.72 18.22
C LEU A 439 35.94 21.74 19.30
N ALA A 440 37.00 22.10 20.00
CA ALA A 440 37.49 21.39 21.17
C ALA A 440 36.60 21.78 22.36
N GLY A 441 35.83 20.81 22.87
CA GLY A 441 35.10 20.94 24.13
C GLY A 441 35.05 19.58 24.80
N GLU A 442 35.34 19.55 26.10
CA GLU A 442 35.15 18.37 26.94
C GLU A 442 33.68 18.27 27.34
N VAL A 443 33.13 17.06 27.29
CA VAL A 443 31.77 16.74 27.76
C VAL A 443 31.85 15.46 28.58
N ASP A 444 31.18 15.47 29.73
CA ASP A 444 31.11 14.37 30.69
C ASP A 444 30.50 13.09 30.11
N GLY A 445 30.93 11.97 30.70
CA GLY A 445 30.75 10.59 30.24
C GLY A 445 29.42 10.29 29.56
N VAL A 446 29.51 9.69 28.37
CA VAL A 446 28.35 9.25 27.59
C VAL A 446 27.83 7.96 28.22
N PRO A 447 26.62 7.94 28.83
CA PRO A 447 26.11 6.73 29.45
C PRO A 447 25.92 5.64 28.40
N GLU A 448 26.41 4.43 28.64
CA GLU A 448 26.20 3.28 27.77
C GLU A 448 24.70 3.02 27.60
N ILE A 449 24.25 2.82 26.36
CA ILE A 449 22.88 2.34 26.10
C ILE A 449 22.95 0.82 26.02
N PRO A 450 22.34 0.07 26.95
CA PRO A 450 22.34 -1.38 26.91
C PRO A 450 21.86 -1.91 25.54
N GLY A 451 22.58 -2.89 24.97
CA GLY A 451 22.19 -3.54 23.72
C GLY A 451 22.67 -2.88 22.41
N LEU A 452 23.29 -1.70 22.44
CA LEU A 452 23.94 -1.13 21.25
C LEU A 452 25.24 -1.89 20.91
N ALA A 453 25.45 -2.12 19.61
CA ALA A 453 26.67 -2.77 19.11
C ALA A 453 27.92 -1.97 19.54
N PRO A 454 29.05 -2.63 19.87
CA PRO A 454 30.26 -1.95 20.34
C PRO A 454 30.77 -0.84 19.41
N ALA A 455 30.62 -1.00 18.10
CA ALA A 455 31.02 0.05 17.16
C ALA A 455 30.05 1.23 17.10
N VAL A 456 28.76 1.01 17.30
CA VAL A 456 27.78 2.09 17.43
C VAL A 456 28.01 2.82 18.76
N GLN A 457 28.35 2.09 19.84
CA GLN A 457 28.78 2.70 21.10
C GLN A 457 30.09 3.48 20.94
N LEU A 458 31.05 2.96 20.18
CA LEU A 458 32.32 3.64 19.92
C LEU A 458 32.12 4.90 19.06
N TRP A 459 31.33 4.80 17.99
CA TRP A 459 30.92 5.94 17.20
C TRP A 459 30.19 6.96 18.07
N ARG A 460 29.24 6.50 18.90
CA ARG A 460 28.47 7.35 19.81
C ARG A 460 29.37 8.01 20.83
N ALA A 461 30.31 7.30 21.47
CA ALA A 461 31.26 7.90 22.40
C ALA A 461 32.07 9.01 21.69
N ARG A 462 32.70 8.68 20.55
CA ARG A 462 33.51 9.62 19.76
C ARG A 462 32.71 10.81 19.21
N ALA A 463 31.45 10.61 18.82
CA ALA A 463 30.58 11.64 18.27
C ALA A 463 29.82 12.44 19.35
N CYS A 464 29.52 11.85 20.51
CA CYS A 464 28.86 12.51 21.65
C CYS A 464 29.80 13.37 22.46
N HIS A 465 31.10 13.04 22.53
CA HIS A 465 32.11 13.90 23.19
C HIS A 465 32.16 15.32 22.64
N ARG A 466 31.50 15.60 21.50
CA ARG A 466 31.47 16.92 20.87
C ARG A 466 30.07 17.34 20.44
N ARG A 467 29.05 17.08 21.27
CA ARG A 467 27.74 17.76 21.10
C ARG A 467 27.93 19.24 21.38
N VAL A 468 28.11 20.03 20.33
CA VAL A 468 28.08 21.48 20.44
C VAL A 468 26.62 21.91 20.23
N PRO A 469 25.98 22.57 21.20
CA PRO A 469 24.70 23.22 20.96
C PRO A 469 24.88 24.13 19.75
N ALA A 470 24.03 23.99 18.74
CA ALA A 470 24.15 24.81 17.55
C ALA A 470 24.07 26.29 17.97
N VAL A 471 25.16 27.04 17.76
CA VAL A 471 25.17 28.48 18.02
C VAL A 471 24.13 29.08 17.08
N ALA A 472 23.07 29.64 17.65
CA ALA A 472 21.89 30.11 16.96
C ALA A 472 22.25 31.14 15.89
N ARG A 473 22.45 30.72 14.64
CA ARG A 473 22.56 31.53 13.42
C ARG A 473 22.75 30.63 12.18
N SER A 474 21.74 29.86 11.81
CA SER A 474 21.63 29.37 10.42
C SER A 474 20.19 28.96 10.10
N SER A 475 19.62 29.68 9.13
CA SER A 475 18.27 29.62 8.56
C SER A 475 18.01 28.40 7.66
N ALA A 476 18.80 27.32 7.76
CA ALA A 476 18.78 26.23 6.77
C ALA A 476 17.59 25.27 6.89
N VAL A 477 16.94 25.16 8.05
CA VAL A 477 15.74 24.31 8.18
C VAL A 477 14.52 25.12 7.72
N PRO A 478 13.73 24.64 6.75
CA PRO A 478 12.51 25.29 6.30
C PRO A 478 11.59 25.65 7.48
N PRO A 479 10.80 26.73 7.38
CA PRO A 479 9.80 27.05 8.39
C PRO A 479 8.91 25.82 8.66
N LEU A 480 8.76 25.50 9.94
CA LEU A 480 7.90 24.39 10.35
C LEU A 480 6.43 24.78 10.16
N PRO A 481 5.56 23.86 9.67
CA PRO A 481 4.13 24.08 9.68
C PRO A 481 3.61 24.23 11.11
N PRO A 482 2.43 24.83 11.34
CA PRO A 482 1.89 25.10 12.68
C PRO A 482 1.74 23.86 13.59
N LEU A 483 1.63 22.68 12.99
CA LEU A 483 1.51 21.40 13.68
C LEU A 483 2.87 20.76 14.02
N PHE A 484 3.99 21.44 13.79
CA PHE A 484 5.32 20.93 14.07
C PHE A 484 6.10 21.88 14.95
N GLU A 485 6.86 21.32 15.88
CA GLU A 485 7.68 22.06 16.82
C GLU A 485 9.10 21.52 16.83
N ARG A 486 10.10 22.40 16.93
CA ARG A 486 11.49 21.95 17.09
C ARG A 486 11.67 21.44 18.51
N SER A 487 12.05 20.18 18.66
CA SER A 487 12.37 19.59 19.97
C SER A 487 13.83 19.78 20.37
N GLY A 488 14.70 20.14 19.43
CA GLY A 488 16.10 20.46 19.71
C GLY A 488 16.96 20.44 18.45
N GLU A 489 18.20 20.88 18.60
CA GLU A 489 19.18 20.86 17.53
C GLU A 489 20.56 20.54 18.09
N PHE A 490 21.27 19.63 17.45
CA PHE A 490 22.64 19.28 17.83
C PHE A 490 23.49 19.00 16.61
N VAL A 491 24.80 19.28 16.71
CA VAL A 491 25.78 18.91 15.70
C VAL A 491 26.50 17.64 16.14
N ARG A 492 26.58 16.65 15.25
CA ARG A 492 27.39 15.45 15.36
C ARG A 492 28.63 15.63 14.50
N LEU A 493 29.80 15.64 15.14
CA LEU A 493 31.05 15.71 14.40
C LEU A 493 31.46 14.32 13.89
N PRO A 494 32.18 14.24 12.75
CA PRO A 494 32.79 13.00 12.33
C PRO A 494 33.77 12.50 13.41
N PRO A 495 33.95 11.18 13.56
CA PRO A 495 34.96 10.62 14.43
C PRO A 495 36.38 11.12 14.09
N GLU A 496 37.23 11.21 15.10
CA GLU A 496 38.64 11.59 14.93
C GLU A 496 39.40 10.59 14.03
N GLY A 497 40.34 11.11 13.23
CA GLY A 497 41.21 10.30 12.38
C GLY A 497 40.69 10.00 10.98
N LEU A 498 39.47 10.41 10.64
CA LEU A 498 38.92 10.29 9.27
C LEU A 498 39.28 11.47 8.35
N ALA A 499 39.99 12.48 8.85
CA ALA A 499 40.44 13.60 8.05
C ALA A 499 41.60 13.21 7.13
N VAL A 500 41.52 13.64 5.87
CA VAL A 500 42.58 13.55 4.86
C VAL A 500 43.02 14.97 4.55
N GLU A 501 44.31 15.27 4.74
CA GLU A 501 44.90 16.58 4.43
C GLU A 501 44.17 17.77 5.08
N GLY A 502 43.70 17.59 6.32
CA GLY A 502 42.97 18.62 7.06
C GLY A 502 41.49 18.77 6.67
N ARG A 503 40.99 17.97 5.73
CA ARG A 503 39.56 17.90 5.37
C ARG A 503 38.93 16.65 5.99
N ALA A 504 37.91 16.85 6.82
CA ALA A 504 37.13 15.76 7.41
C ALA A 504 35.83 15.53 6.63
N PRO A 505 35.20 14.34 6.76
CA PRO A 505 33.82 14.16 6.38
C PRO A 505 32.92 15.24 7.00
N PRO A 506 31.82 15.63 6.35
CA PRO A 506 30.95 16.67 6.88
C PRO A 506 30.42 16.29 8.26
N ALA A 507 30.38 17.25 9.18
CA ALA A 507 29.61 17.10 10.40
C ALA A 507 28.11 17.05 10.07
N LEU A 508 27.35 16.27 10.83
CA LEU A 508 25.92 16.12 10.66
C LEU A 508 25.20 17.02 11.67
N ARG A 509 24.47 18.01 11.18
CA ARG A 509 23.52 18.79 11.98
C ARG A 509 22.20 18.02 12.03
N VAL A 510 21.75 17.69 13.23
CA VAL A 510 20.49 16.98 13.46
C VAL A 510 19.48 17.93 14.10
N CYS A 511 18.38 18.19 13.41
CA CYS A 511 17.25 18.94 13.95
C CYS A 511 16.12 17.97 14.32
N GLY A 512 15.78 17.93 15.61
CA GLY A 512 14.62 17.21 16.10
C GLY A 512 13.36 18.04 15.89
N ILE A 513 12.34 17.43 15.31
CA ILE A 513 11.01 17.98 15.11
C ILE A 513 10.00 17.03 15.72
N VAL A 514 9.03 17.55 16.44
CA VAL A 514 7.90 16.80 16.98
C VAL A 514 6.63 17.31 16.32
N ALA A 515 5.83 16.40 15.79
CA ALA A 515 4.50 16.71 15.32
C ALA A 515 3.53 16.78 16.52
N ARG A 516 2.72 17.83 16.57
CA ARG A 516 1.66 18.02 17.55
C ARG A 516 0.52 17.05 17.25
N PRO A 517 -0.28 16.67 18.27
CA PRO A 517 -1.48 15.88 18.06
C PRO A 517 -2.37 16.48 16.98
N GLY A 518 -2.83 15.65 16.03
CA GLY A 518 -3.63 16.08 14.89
C GLY A 518 -2.84 16.37 13.62
N ALA A 519 -1.50 16.38 13.67
CA ALA A 519 -0.70 16.30 12.46
C ALA A 519 -1.05 15.06 11.64
N THR A 520 -1.13 15.24 10.33
CA THR A 520 -1.39 14.14 9.40
C THR A 520 -0.10 13.70 8.73
N MET A 521 -0.15 12.50 8.14
CA MET A 521 0.93 12.02 7.30
C MET A 521 1.16 12.89 6.07
N ASP A 522 0.10 13.46 5.49
CA ASP A 522 0.22 14.39 4.36
C ASP A 522 0.99 15.65 4.80
N ASP A 523 0.79 16.13 6.04
CA ASP A 523 1.53 17.26 6.57
C ASP A 523 3.03 16.94 6.67
N ILE A 524 3.38 15.70 7.06
CA ILE A 524 4.75 15.21 7.09
C ILE A 524 5.32 15.10 5.68
N ALA A 525 4.63 14.42 4.77
CA ALA A 525 5.07 14.22 3.40
C ALA A 525 5.30 15.56 2.70
N ALA A 526 4.33 16.47 2.76
CA ALA A 526 4.44 17.80 2.18
C ALA A 526 5.56 18.62 2.80
N TRP A 527 5.85 18.45 4.09
CA TRP A 527 6.99 19.10 4.72
C TRP A 527 8.32 18.47 4.28
N VAL A 528 8.41 17.14 4.22
CA VAL A 528 9.58 16.40 3.73
C VAL A 528 9.91 16.79 2.30
N GLU A 529 8.92 16.85 1.40
CA GLU A 529 9.09 17.25 0.00
C GLU A 529 9.62 18.68 -0.14
N ARG A 530 9.18 19.61 0.72
CA ARG A 530 9.73 20.97 0.75
C ARG A 530 11.13 21.02 1.35
N ALA A 531 11.43 20.14 2.30
CA ALA A 531 12.73 20.09 2.98
C ALA A 531 13.81 19.39 2.14
N ALA A 532 13.47 18.34 1.41
CA ALA A 532 14.40 17.53 0.63
C ALA A 532 15.25 18.31 -0.39
N PRO A 533 14.72 19.27 -1.18
CA PRO A 533 15.52 20.06 -2.12
C PRO A 533 16.34 21.17 -1.46
N THR A 534 16.22 21.36 -0.14
CA THR A 534 16.98 22.41 0.55
C THR A 534 18.44 22.01 0.63
N GLU A 535 19.32 22.86 0.11
CA GLU A 535 20.76 22.62 0.08
C GLU A 535 21.28 22.26 1.48
N GLY A 536 21.89 21.08 1.58
CA GLY A 536 22.46 20.56 2.82
C GLY A 536 21.58 19.61 3.60
N VAL A 537 20.31 19.36 3.25
CA VAL A 537 19.54 18.24 3.84
C VAL A 537 20.04 16.92 3.23
N LEU A 538 20.57 16.04 4.09
CA LEU A 538 21.08 14.73 3.69
C LEU A 538 20.02 13.65 3.91
N HIS A 539 19.40 13.67 5.09
CA HIS A 539 18.34 12.73 5.42
C HIS A 539 17.16 13.34 6.17
N VAL A 540 15.97 12.80 5.91
CA VAL A 540 14.84 12.97 6.82
C VAL A 540 14.43 11.62 7.36
N VAL A 541 14.54 11.48 8.67
CA VAL A 541 14.09 10.31 9.41
C VAL A 541 12.79 10.65 10.12
N ALA A 542 11.69 9.95 9.90
CA ALA A 542 10.46 10.16 10.65
C ALA A 542 10.07 8.89 11.41
N ILE A 543 9.99 8.97 12.73
CA ILE A 543 9.42 7.93 13.59
C ILE A 543 7.98 8.34 13.86
N LEU A 544 7.06 7.51 13.37
CA LEU A 544 5.64 7.82 13.34
C LEU A 544 4.90 6.89 14.29
N GLN A 545 4.14 7.49 15.20
CA GLN A 545 3.17 6.79 16.04
C GLN A 545 1.77 7.19 15.56
N PRO A 546 1.16 6.36 14.69
CA PRO A 546 -0.19 6.62 14.21
C PRO A 546 -1.22 6.49 15.33
N GLU A 547 -2.37 7.16 15.21
CA GLU A 547 -3.52 6.91 16.09
C GLU A 547 -3.82 5.40 16.19
N ARG A 548 -4.06 4.89 17.40
CA ARG A 548 -4.31 3.46 17.68
C ARG A 548 -5.46 2.91 16.84
N GLY A 549 -5.30 1.68 16.33
CA GLY A 549 -6.42 0.86 15.82
C GLY A 549 -6.56 0.68 14.30
N GLY A 550 -5.57 0.94 13.46
CA GLY A 550 -5.69 0.70 12.02
C GLY A 550 -4.67 -0.30 11.49
N SER A 551 -5.09 -1.15 10.56
CA SER A 551 -4.26 -2.17 9.91
C SER A 551 -2.98 -1.57 9.31
N LEU A 552 -1.83 -2.06 9.78
CA LEU A 552 -0.50 -1.63 9.38
C LEU A 552 -0.23 -1.86 7.88
N ASP A 553 -0.76 -2.94 7.32
CA ASP A 553 -0.66 -3.30 5.90
C ASP A 553 -1.40 -2.31 4.98
N ARG A 554 -2.58 -1.87 5.40
CA ARG A 554 -3.35 -0.84 4.67
C ARG A 554 -2.70 0.54 4.78
N ARG A 555 -2.07 0.84 5.91
CA ARG A 555 -1.30 2.08 6.11
C ARG A 555 -0.04 2.07 5.23
N ALA A 556 0.70 0.97 5.21
CA ALA A 556 1.89 0.73 4.39
C ALA A 556 1.66 0.86 2.88
N GLN A 557 0.56 0.30 2.37
CA GLN A 557 0.20 0.38 0.94
C GLN A 557 -0.18 1.79 0.49
N LEU A 558 -0.73 2.61 1.38
CA LEU A 558 -0.95 4.04 1.09
C LEU A 558 0.40 4.78 0.99
N TYR A 559 1.37 4.41 1.84
CA TYR A 559 2.69 5.04 1.87
C TYR A 559 3.61 4.66 0.71
N SER A 560 3.56 3.42 0.24
CA SER A 560 4.38 2.98 -0.90
C SER A 560 4.05 3.73 -2.19
N ARG A 561 2.82 4.26 -2.31
CA ARG A 561 2.39 5.08 -3.45
C ARG A 561 2.78 6.55 -3.31
N LEU A 562 2.81 7.09 -2.10
CA LEU A 562 3.13 8.50 -1.86
C LEU A 562 4.63 8.79 -1.90
N CYS A 563 5.49 7.84 -1.54
CA CYS A 563 6.94 8.01 -1.65
C CYS A 563 7.66 6.69 -2.02
N LEU A 564 8.18 6.63 -3.25
CA LEU A 564 9.40 5.91 -3.63
C LEU A 564 9.44 4.36 -3.45
N GLY A 565 8.96 3.63 -4.48
CA GLY A 565 9.36 2.24 -4.76
C GLY A 565 8.53 1.13 -4.09
N GLU A 566 8.67 -0.10 -4.60
CA GLU A 566 7.98 -1.29 -4.06
C GLU A 566 8.30 -1.45 -2.57
N ALA A 567 7.28 -1.33 -1.72
CA ALA A 567 7.42 -1.65 -0.31
C ALA A 567 7.78 -3.12 -0.15
N ALA A 568 8.83 -3.41 0.62
CA ALA A 568 9.07 -4.76 1.11
C ALA A 568 7.82 -5.21 1.90
N GLN A 569 7.39 -6.46 1.71
CA GLN A 569 6.25 -7.03 2.44
C GLN A 569 6.44 -6.82 3.94
N MET A 570 5.46 -6.16 4.57
CA MET A 570 5.49 -5.83 5.99
C MET A 570 4.99 -7.06 6.77
N PRO A 571 5.64 -7.46 7.88
CA PRO A 571 5.08 -8.49 8.75
C PRO A 571 3.76 -8.00 9.37
N GLY A 572 2.70 -8.77 9.20
CA GLY A 572 1.29 -8.37 9.42
C GLY A 572 0.82 -8.14 10.86
N ASN A 573 1.65 -7.62 11.76
CA ASN A 573 1.22 -7.25 13.13
C ASN A 573 0.99 -5.73 13.27
N ALA A 574 -0.05 -5.34 14.01
CA ALA A 574 -0.57 -3.97 14.06
C ALA A 574 0.25 -2.97 14.90
N ASP A 575 1.30 -3.42 15.61
CA ASP A 575 2.00 -2.64 16.64
C ASP A 575 3.38 -2.10 16.23
N HIS A 576 3.62 -1.88 14.94
CA HIS A 576 4.90 -1.35 14.46
C HIS A 576 4.88 0.19 14.42
N ASP A 577 5.97 0.81 14.84
CA ASP A 577 6.24 2.21 14.54
C ASP A 577 6.79 2.29 13.10
N ILE A 578 6.41 3.34 12.37
CA ILE A 578 6.84 3.49 10.98
C ILE A 578 8.03 4.44 10.94
N VAL A 579 9.10 4.00 10.30
CA VAL A 579 10.32 4.78 10.13
C VAL A 579 10.49 5.16 8.66
N LEU A 580 10.32 6.43 8.33
CA LEU A 580 10.61 6.93 6.98
C LEU A 580 12.07 7.38 6.92
N LEU A 581 12.82 7.00 5.89
CA LEU A 581 14.16 7.52 5.62
C LEU A 581 14.27 7.90 4.14
N ASN A 582 14.49 9.19 3.85
CA ASN A 582 14.62 9.74 2.49
C ASN A 582 13.46 9.37 1.57
N GLY A 583 12.25 9.36 2.13
CA GLY A 583 11.03 8.95 1.43
C GLY A 583 10.90 7.44 1.20
N ARG A 584 11.80 6.59 1.73
CA ARG A 584 11.62 5.13 1.76
C ARG A 584 11.05 4.71 3.11
N VAL A 585 10.08 3.80 3.08
CA VAL A 585 9.39 3.30 4.28
C VAL A 585 10.13 2.09 4.84
N VAL A 586 10.53 2.15 6.10
CA VAL A 586 11.03 1.02 6.88
C VAL A 586 10.12 0.87 8.09
N ALA A 587 9.34 -0.22 8.20
CA ALA A 587 8.59 -0.45 9.43
C ALA A 587 9.42 -1.23 10.43
N MET A 588 9.34 -0.79 11.69
CA MET A 588 10.05 -1.41 12.80
C MET A 588 9.10 -1.53 13.99
N ASN A 589 9.12 -2.65 14.69
CA ASN A 589 8.43 -2.70 15.97
C ASN A 589 9.32 -1.96 17.00
N LEU A 590 8.89 -0.77 17.42
CA LEU A 590 9.60 0.03 18.42
C LEU A 590 8.95 0.02 19.79
N ARG A 591 7.85 -0.73 19.96
CA ARG A 591 7.14 -0.82 21.23
C ARG A 591 7.62 -2.03 22.02
N ASP A 592 8.48 -1.76 22.99
CA ASP A 592 8.53 -2.56 24.21
C ASP A 592 7.79 -1.76 25.30
N GLU A 593 6.68 -2.29 25.83
CA GLU A 593 5.81 -1.59 26.79
C GLU A 593 6.53 -1.23 28.10
N GLN A 594 7.74 -1.76 28.32
CA GLN A 594 8.55 -1.52 29.51
C GLN A 594 9.69 -0.50 29.34
N ASP A 595 9.92 0.02 28.14
CA ASP A 595 11.10 0.85 27.88
C ASP A 595 10.77 2.35 27.79
N ASP A 596 11.38 3.15 28.68
CA ASP A 596 11.27 4.63 28.84
C ASP A 596 11.83 5.42 27.63
N GLY A 597 11.72 4.88 26.42
CA GLY A 597 12.25 5.44 25.18
C GLY A 597 13.73 5.12 24.92
N ALA A 598 14.34 4.16 25.62
CA ALA A 598 15.70 3.74 25.32
C ALA A 598 15.78 3.04 23.95
N TYR A 599 14.81 2.19 23.60
CA TYR A 599 14.74 1.54 22.28
C TYR A 599 14.57 2.54 21.13
N THR A 600 13.66 3.51 21.25
CA THR A 600 13.53 4.59 20.26
C THR A 600 14.85 5.35 20.09
N ARG A 601 15.57 5.60 21.19
CA ARG A 601 16.89 6.24 21.17
C ARG A 601 17.92 5.37 20.45
N THR A 602 17.93 4.07 20.69
CA THR A 602 18.79 3.08 20.01
C THR A 602 18.57 3.11 18.50
N VAL A 603 17.31 3.06 18.06
CA VAL A 603 16.97 3.12 16.63
C VAL A 603 17.38 4.47 16.03
N CYS A 604 17.12 5.59 16.70
CA CYS A 604 17.60 6.89 16.24
C CYS A 604 19.12 6.91 16.03
N GLU A 605 19.90 6.39 16.97
CA GLU A 605 21.37 6.35 16.84
C GLU A 605 21.83 5.41 15.72
N LEU A 606 21.15 4.28 15.50
CA LEU A 606 21.43 3.39 14.35
C LEU A 606 21.17 4.09 13.01
N MET A 607 20.12 4.91 12.93
CA MET A 607 19.80 5.66 11.71
C MET A 607 20.77 6.81 11.46
N LEU A 608 21.17 7.54 12.52
CA LEU A 608 22.22 8.55 12.42
C LEU A 608 23.56 7.93 12.01
N TYR A 609 23.84 6.72 12.47
CA TYR A 609 25.02 5.96 12.07
C TYR A 609 25.00 5.57 10.60
N ALA A 610 23.86 5.07 10.10
CA ALA A 610 23.69 4.75 8.68
C ALA A 610 23.82 6.00 7.78
N ALA A 611 23.18 7.10 8.17
CA ALA A 611 23.30 8.41 7.50
C ALA A 611 24.76 8.91 7.46
N PHE A 612 25.51 8.71 8.55
CA PHE A 612 26.94 9.03 8.59
C PHE A 612 27.75 8.17 7.62
N GLN A 613 27.50 6.86 7.57
CA GLN A 613 28.21 5.97 6.65
C GLN A 613 27.97 6.36 5.19
N GLU A 614 26.74 6.67 4.81
CA GLU A 614 26.39 7.12 3.46
C GLU A 614 27.10 8.44 3.12
N SER A 615 27.03 9.42 4.04
CA SER A 615 27.72 10.71 3.89
C SER A 615 29.23 10.55 3.75
N ALA A 616 29.84 9.64 4.52
CA ALA A 616 31.26 9.35 4.47
C ALA A 616 31.64 8.68 3.14
N LEU A 617 30.85 7.73 2.65
CA LEU A 617 31.07 7.08 1.35
C LEU A 617 30.97 8.06 0.19
N SER A 618 29.95 8.93 0.21
CA SER A 618 29.80 10.00 -0.79
C SER A 618 31.00 10.96 -0.78
N TRP A 619 31.48 11.34 0.41
CA TRP A 619 32.70 12.14 0.57
C TRP A 619 33.94 11.43 0.03
N PHE A 620 34.14 10.14 0.34
CA PHE A 620 35.26 9.36 -0.20
C PHE A 620 35.23 9.31 -1.72
N SER A 621 34.07 9.05 -2.34
CA SER A 621 33.95 9.04 -3.80
C SER A 621 34.36 10.39 -4.41
N GLY A 622 33.94 11.51 -3.80
CA GLY A 622 34.34 12.86 -4.22
C GLY A 622 35.84 13.13 -4.10
N GLU A 623 36.49 12.71 -3.01
CA GLU A 623 37.94 12.88 -2.84
C GLU A 623 38.74 11.93 -3.74
N ILE A 624 38.24 10.72 -4.02
CA ILE A 624 38.83 9.79 -5.00
C ILE A 624 38.85 10.45 -6.38
N ALA A 625 37.73 11.00 -6.83
CA ALA A 625 37.65 11.68 -8.12
C ALA A 625 38.68 12.82 -8.23
N LYS A 626 38.81 13.65 -7.19
CA LYS A 626 39.81 14.73 -7.14
C LYS A 626 41.25 14.20 -7.15
N ALA A 627 41.53 13.11 -6.45
CA ALA A 627 42.86 12.49 -6.44
C ALA A 627 43.22 11.94 -7.82
N VAL A 628 42.27 11.31 -8.52
CA VAL A 628 42.45 10.86 -9.92
C VAL A 628 42.76 12.04 -10.84
N GLU A 629 41.98 13.12 -10.77
CA GLU A 629 42.15 14.30 -11.62
C GLU A 629 43.47 15.04 -11.37
N SER A 630 43.84 15.22 -10.09
CA SER A 630 45.07 15.92 -9.71
C SER A 630 46.34 15.06 -9.81
N GLY A 631 46.17 13.74 -9.91
CA GLY A 631 47.28 12.79 -9.84
C GLY A 631 47.99 12.74 -8.49
N ALA A 632 47.36 13.22 -7.41
CA ALA A 632 47.89 13.13 -6.06
C ALA A 632 47.98 11.68 -5.58
N GLY A 633 48.95 11.37 -4.71
CA GLY A 633 49.15 10.02 -4.18
C GLY A 633 47.99 9.56 -3.29
N SER A 634 47.50 8.34 -3.48
CA SER A 634 46.29 7.85 -2.80
C SER A 634 46.50 7.32 -1.37
N SER A 635 47.73 7.34 -0.85
CA SER A 635 48.10 6.66 0.41
C SER A 635 47.35 7.19 1.64
N ALA A 636 47.12 8.50 1.73
CA ALA A 636 46.36 9.13 2.81
C ALA A 636 44.86 8.76 2.73
N LEU A 637 44.29 8.75 1.52
CA LEU A 637 42.91 8.39 1.25
C LEU A 637 42.64 6.90 1.53
N ARG A 638 43.57 6.02 1.13
CA ARG A 638 43.54 4.58 1.46
C ARG A 638 43.57 4.35 2.96
N ARG A 639 44.46 5.05 3.68
CA ARG A 639 44.55 4.92 5.15
C ARG A 639 43.23 5.35 5.81
N ALA A 640 42.66 6.47 5.39
CA ALA A 640 41.37 6.95 5.90
C ALA A 640 40.21 5.99 5.57
N PHE A 641 40.16 5.44 4.36
CA PHE A 641 39.12 4.47 3.97
C PHE A 641 39.27 3.13 4.71
N LEU A 642 40.50 2.65 4.92
CA LEU A 642 40.74 1.44 5.73
C LEU A 642 40.35 1.66 7.19
N LEU A 643 40.64 2.83 7.77
CA LEU A 643 40.16 3.21 9.09
C LEU A 643 38.63 3.24 9.12
N PHE A 644 37.98 3.80 8.09
CA PHE A 644 36.53 3.79 7.96
C PHE A 644 35.97 2.36 7.96
N ARG A 645 36.51 1.46 7.12
CA ARG A 645 36.05 0.07 7.02
C ARG A 645 36.27 -0.72 8.31
N THR A 646 37.48 -0.66 8.86
CA THR A 646 37.86 -1.44 10.05
C THR A 646 37.11 -1.01 11.31
N GLN A 647 36.87 0.29 11.49
CA GLN A 647 36.24 0.80 12.70
C GLN A 647 34.72 0.87 12.62
N TYR A 648 34.15 1.06 11.41
CA TYR A 648 32.74 1.40 11.26
C TYR A 648 31.96 0.50 10.29
N GLN A 649 32.61 -0.35 9.50
CA GLN A 649 31.91 -1.25 8.57
C GLN A 649 31.95 -2.72 9.02
N CYS A 650 33.07 -3.17 9.59
CA CYS A 650 33.32 -4.59 9.89
C CYS A 650 32.76 -5.09 11.24
N SER A 651 32.11 -4.23 12.01
CA SER A 651 31.56 -4.56 13.31
C SER A 651 30.10 -4.99 13.17
N GLU A 652 29.88 -6.31 13.05
CA GLU A 652 28.53 -6.88 13.06
C GLU A 652 27.72 -6.32 14.24
N PRO A 653 26.46 -5.89 14.02
CA PRO A 653 25.56 -5.58 15.13
C PRO A 653 25.25 -6.88 15.86
N THR A 654 25.94 -7.14 16.96
CA THR A 654 25.60 -8.25 17.86
C THR A 654 25.25 -7.70 19.24
N LEU A 655 23.98 -7.87 19.60
CA LEU A 655 23.50 -8.62 20.77
C LEU A 655 21.95 -8.67 20.83
N LEU A 656 21.23 -7.86 20.04
CA LEU A 656 19.77 -7.97 19.88
C LEU A 656 19.40 -8.26 18.43
N THR A 657 18.72 -9.39 18.21
CA THR A 657 18.23 -9.84 16.89
C THR A 657 17.42 -8.76 16.17
N ASP A 658 16.65 -7.97 16.92
CA ASP A 658 15.77 -6.95 16.37
C ASP A 658 16.52 -5.70 15.90
N ALA A 659 17.52 -5.25 16.66
CA ALA A 659 18.39 -4.14 16.24
C ALA A 659 19.20 -4.48 14.98
N ARG A 660 19.64 -5.73 14.83
CA ARG A 660 20.30 -6.21 13.61
C ARG A 660 19.35 -6.18 12.41
N ARG A 661 18.13 -6.70 12.57
CA ARG A 661 17.10 -6.67 11.51
C ARG A 661 16.76 -5.24 11.11
N ALA A 662 16.57 -4.35 12.08
CA ALA A 662 16.32 -2.93 11.84
C ALA A 662 17.46 -2.27 11.06
N TYR A 663 18.72 -2.49 11.47
CA TYR A 663 19.87 -1.93 10.78
C TYR A 663 20.04 -2.48 9.35
N GLN A 664 19.83 -3.79 9.14
CA GLN A 664 19.86 -4.40 7.80
C GLN A 664 18.76 -3.84 6.89
N ALA A 665 17.54 -3.67 7.43
CA ALA A 665 16.44 -3.05 6.70
C ALA A 665 16.77 -1.60 6.31
N VAL A 666 17.39 -0.83 7.22
CA VAL A 666 17.82 0.55 6.94
C VAL A 666 18.93 0.61 5.88
N ILE A 667 19.98 -0.21 5.99
CA ILE A 667 21.08 -0.26 5.00
C ILE A 667 20.53 -0.63 3.61
N GLY A 668 19.72 -1.68 3.53
CA GLY A 668 19.09 -2.09 2.28
C GLY A 668 18.21 -0.98 1.71
N ALA A 669 17.44 -0.31 2.57
CA ALA A 669 16.59 0.80 2.19
C ALA A 669 17.37 2.03 1.75
N ILE A 670 18.63 2.30 2.15
CA ILE A 670 19.41 3.43 1.63
C ILE A 670 20.34 3.06 0.47
N GLY A 671 20.55 1.77 0.24
CA GLY A 671 21.46 1.29 -0.79
C GLY A 671 22.94 1.41 -0.40
N LEU A 672 23.25 1.48 0.89
CA LEU A 672 24.60 1.67 1.42
C LEU A 672 25.59 0.61 0.91
N GLU A 673 25.11 -0.63 0.73
CA GLU A 673 25.92 -1.74 0.20
C GLU A 673 26.42 -1.43 -1.22
N ARG A 674 25.55 -0.89 -2.08
CA ARG A 674 25.92 -0.50 -3.46
C ARG A 674 26.92 0.65 -3.46
N ASP A 675 26.72 1.65 -2.60
CA ASP A 675 27.64 2.80 -2.51
C ASP A 675 29.02 2.37 -2.00
N LEU A 676 29.06 1.46 -1.04
CA LEU A 676 30.30 0.89 -0.55
C LEU A 676 31.03 0.08 -1.63
N GLU A 677 30.30 -0.76 -2.37
CA GLU A 677 30.87 -1.53 -3.50
C GLU A 677 31.48 -0.59 -4.54
N LYS A 678 30.77 0.51 -4.86
CA LYS A 678 31.23 1.55 -5.78
C LYS A 678 32.53 2.21 -5.28
N VAL A 679 32.56 2.72 -4.05
CA VAL A 679 33.76 3.35 -3.47
C VAL A 679 34.92 2.36 -3.39
N THR A 680 34.64 1.09 -3.07
CA THR A 680 35.66 0.03 -3.04
C THR A 680 36.26 -0.22 -4.43
N ALA A 681 35.43 -0.22 -5.48
CA ALA A 681 35.89 -0.35 -6.86
C ALA A 681 36.73 0.86 -7.30
N GLU A 682 36.29 2.07 -6.96
CA GLU A 682 37.03 3.31 -7.23
C GLU A 682 38.40 3.32 -6.53
N MET A 683 38.47 2.87 -5.27
CA MET A 683 39.73 2.74 -4.53
C MET A 683 40.69 1.72 -5.17
N ARG A 684 40.19 0.60 -5.71
CA ARG A 684 41.01 -0.38 -6.45
C ARG A 684 41.54 0.21 -7.76
N SER A 685 40.74 1.02 -8.45
CA SER A 685 41.16 1.70 -9.66
C SER A 685 42.29 2.70 -9.37
N LEU A 686 42.17 3.48 -8.30
CA LEU A 686 43.25 4.35 -7.83
C LEU A 686 44.52 3.57 -7.51
N GLU A 687 44.37 2.37 -6.95
CA GLU A 687 45.50 1.52 -6.64
C GLU A 687 46.26 1.03 -7.86
N GLN A 688 45.53 0.62 -8.90
CA GLN A 688 46.13 0.25 -10.16
C GLN A 688 46.90 1.42 -10.79
N ILE A 689 46.34 2.64 -10.76
CA ILE A 689 46.99 3.85 -11.30
C ILE A 689 48.31 4.14 -10.58
N ASP A 690 48.36 4.03 -9.25
CA ASP A 690 49.60 4.23 -8.50
C ASP A 690 50.65 3.16 -8.83
N GLN A 691 50.22 1.89 -8.94
CA GLN A 691 51.12 0.78 -9.31
C GLN A 691 51.68 0.96 -10.72
N ASP A 692 50.84 1.34 -11.68
CA ASP A 692 51.26 1.59 -13.06
C ASP A 692 52.27 2.75 -13.12
N ARG A 693 52.06 3.82 -12.35
CA ARG A 693 53.00 4.94 -12.24
C ARG A 693 54.33 4.55 -11.62
N GLU A 694 54.32 3.75 -10.56
CA GLU A 694 55.55 3.21 -9.97
C GLU A 694 56.29 2.31 -10.95
N GLU A 695 55.59 1.47 -11.71
CA GLU A 695 56.18 0.65 -12.75
C GLU A 695 56.77 1.49 -13.89
N GLU A 696 56.07 2.52 -14.36
CA GLU A 696 56.59 3.47 -15.35
C GLU A 696 57.83 4.20 -14.83
N GLY A 697 57.83 4.61 -13.57
CA GLY A 697 58.99 5.18 -12.88
C GLY A 697 60.17 4.22 -12.86
N ARG A 698 59.95 2.97 -12.42
CA ARG A 698 60.98 1.90 -12.41
C ARG A 698 61.50 1.61 -13.81
N ARG A 699 60.63 1.54 -14.82
CA ARG A 699 61.03 1.36 -16.24
C ARG A 699 61.86 2.55 -16.74
N GLY A 700 61.52 3.77 -16.33
CA GLY A 700 62.28 4.98 -16.64
C GLY A 700 63.68 5.02 -15.99
N GLU A 701 63.77 4.61 -14.72
CA GLU A 701 65.04 4.47 -14.00
C GLU A 701 65.91 3.36 -14.60
N GLU A 702 65.33 2.20 -14.90
CA GLU A 702 66.05 1.08 -15.50
C GLU A 702 66.55 1.41 -16.91
N ALA A 703 65.75 2.13 -17.72
CA ALA A 703 66.17 2.65 -19.01
C ALA A 703 67.29 3.70 -18.91
N SER A 704 67.36 4.45 -17.80
CA SER A 704 68.44 5.41 -17.54
C SER A 704 69.70 4.70 -17.04
N ARG A 705 69.56 3.68 -16.19
CA ARG A 705 70.66 2.82 -15.74
C ARG A 705 71.31 2.07 -16.90
N ARG A 706 70.52 1.49 -17.81
CA ARG A 706 71.05 0.84 -19.03
C ARG A 706 71.80 1.80 -19.94
N ARG A 707 71.39 3.08 -20.01
CA ARG A 707 72.12 4.13 -20.75
C ARG A 707 73.47 4.44 -20.11
N VAL A 708 73.53 4.51 -18.79
CA VAL A 708 74.78 4.74 -18.03
C VAL A 708 75.71 3.54 -18.13
N GLU A 709 75.21 2.31 -18.01
CA GLU A 709 76.01 1.09 -18.19
C GLU A 709 76.56 0.97 -19.62
N ALA A 710 75.77 1.27 -20.65
CA ALA A 710 76.25 1.32 -22.03
C ALA A 710 77.35 2.37 -22.24
N PHE A 711 77.23 3.54 -21.58
CA PHE A 711 78.26 4.58 -21.60
C PHE A 711 79.56 4.13 -20.92
N LEU A 712 79.48 3.54 -19.72
CA LEU A 712 80.64 3.05 -18.97
C LEU A 712 81.35 1.90 -19.69
N ASN A 713 80.61 0.97 -20.30
CA ASN A 713 81.18 -0.09 -21.13
C ASN A 713 81.87 0.47 -22.38
N GLY A 714 81.35 1.55 -22.98
CA GLY A 714 82.01 2.28 -24.05
C GLY A 714 83.34 2.91 -23.61
N VAL A 715 83.38 3.53 -22.43
CA VAL A 715 84.60 4.14 -21.87
C VAL A 715 85.65 3.09 -21.54
N LEU A 716 85.26 1.97 -20.92
CA LEU A 716 86.15 0.85 -20.63
C LEU A 716 86.72 0.19 -21.90
N GLY A 717 85.91 0.10 -22.96
CA GLY A 717 86.36 -0.36 -24.27
C GLY A 717 87.43 0.54 -24.88
N VAL A 718 87.29 1.86 -24.77
CA VAL A 718 88.30 2.82 -25.22
C VAL A 718 89.59 2.65 -24.43
N VAL A 719 89.52 2.57 -23.09
CA VAL A 719 90.70 2.38 -22.22
C VAL A 719 91.44 1.07 -22.53
N ALA A 720 90.71 -0.02 -22.77
CA ALA A 720 91.31 -1.31 -23.14
C ALA A 720 92.03 -1.25 -24.49
N VAL A 721 91.45 -0.55 -25.48
CA VAL A 721 92.10 -0.34 -26.78
C VAL A 721 93.35 0.52 -26.65
N THR A 722 93.33 1.58 -25.84
CA THR A 722 94.52 2.43 -25.60
C THR A 722 95.63 1.65 -24.90
N GLY A 723 95.30 0.80 -23.92
CA GLY A 723 96.25 -0.06 -23.23
C GLY A 723 96.87 -1.15 -24.13
N ILE A 724 96.09 -1.71 -25.05
CA ILE A 724 96.60 -2.67 -26.06
C ILE A 724 97.55 -1.97 -27.04
N VAL A 725 97.25 -0.72 -27.42
CA VAL A 725 98.12 0.07 -28.30
C VAL A 725 99.47 0.40 -27.67
N GLU A 726 99.50 0.73 -26.37
CA GLU A 726 100.75 0.91 -25.63
C GLU A 726 101.55 -0.39 -25.49
N ALA A 727 100.87 -1.53 -25.27
CA ALA A 727 101.53 -2.82 -25.06
C ALA A 727 102.18 -3.41 -26.33
N VAL A 728 101.68 -3.07 -27.52
CA VAL A 728 102.18 -3.64 -28.80
C VAL A 728 103.26 -2.77 -29.46
N GLY A 729 103.65 -1.65 -28.85
CA GLY A 729 104.78 -0.83 -29.32
C GLY A 729 104.57 -0.24 -30.72
N ILE A 730 103.32 0.04 -31.08
CA ILE A 730 102.95 0.60 -32.38
C ILE A 730 103.32 2.09 -32.41
N ASP A 731 104.12 2.50 -33.39
CA ASP A 731 104.53 3.90 -33.59
C ASP A 731 103.31 4.83 -33.67
N TRP A 732 103.27 5.80 -32.75
CA TRP A 732 102.17 6.76 -32.56
C TRP A 732 101.81 7.55 -33.83
N ARG A 733 102.74 7.63 -34.80
CA ARG A 733 102.50 8.29 -36.09
C ARG A 733 101.59 7.49 -37.03
N ALA A 734 101.51 6.17 -36.89
CA ALA A 734 100.49 5.35 -37.57
C ALA A 734 99.12 5.42 -36.86
N LEU A 735 99.13 5.73 -35.56
CA LEU A 735 97.93 5.81 -34.72
C LEU A 735 97.13 7.11 -34.93
N ALA A 736 97.80 8.23 -35.25
CA ALA A 736 97.12 9.50 -35.54
C ALA A 736 96.15 9.39 -36.73
N THR A 737 96.48 8.57 -37.73
CA THR A 737 95.60 8.28 -38.87
C THR A 737 94.44 7.37 -38.48
N TRP A 738 94.66 6.41 -37.58
CA TRP A 738 93.62 5.53 -37.04
C TRP A 738 92.68 6.23 -36.05
N GLN A 739 93.16 7.20 -35.29
CA GLN A 739 92.36 7.99 -34.36
C GLN A 739 91.33 8.84 -35.11
N TRP A 740 91.70 9.38 -36.29
CA TRP A 740 90.76 10.02 -37.21
C TRP A 740 89.78 9.03 -37.85
N VAL A 741 90.18 7.80 -38.15
CA VAL A 741 89.28 6.76 -38.67
C VAL A 741 88.30 6.28 -37.60
N VAL A 742 88.73 6.10 -36.34
CA VAL A 742 87.87 5.72 -35.22
C VAL A 742 86.92 6.86 -34.84
N MET A 743 87.39 8.11 -34.88
CA MET A 743 86.52 9.29 -34.71
C MET A 743 85.53 9.42 -35.87
N ALA A 744 85.95 9.19 -37.12
CA ALA A 744 85.06 9.23 -38.28
C ALA A 744 84.05 8.08 -38.29
N LEU A 745 84.44 6.86 -37.89
CA LEU A 745 83.55 5.72 -37.72
C LEU A 745 82.61 5.89 -36.53
N GLY A 746 83.07 6.54 -35.45
CA GLY A 746 82.23 6.94 -34.31
C GLY A 746 81.18 7.97 -34.70
N VAL A 747 81.55 8.97 -35.51
CA VAL A 747 80.62 9.96 -36.05
C VAL A 747 79.66 9.33 -37.06
N LEU A 748 80.11 8.41 -37.93
CA LEU A 748 79.25 7.69 -38.87
C LEU A 748 78.27 6.73 -38.15
N SER A 749 78.71 6.06 -37.07
CA SER A 749 77.86 5.17 -36.26
C SER A 749 76.83 5.96 -35.44
N ALA A 750 77.22 7.12 -34.89
CA ALA A 750 76.29 8.03 -34.23
C ALA A 750 75.26 8.59 -35.22
N THR A 751 75.68 8.91 -36.45
CA THR A 751 74.77 9.39 -37.50
C THR A 751 73.81 8.28 -37.96
N ALA A 752 74.26 7.03 -38.06
CA ALA A 752 73.41 5.87 -38.39
C ALA A 752 72.39 5.51 -37.29
N LEU A 753 72.68 5.81 -36.02
CA LEU A 753 71.76 5.63 -34.88
C LEU A 753 70.77 6.79 -34.70
N ILE A 754 71.19 8.01 -35.04
CA ILE A 754 70.39 9.22 -34.85
C ILE A 754 69.40 9.44 -36.01
N VAL A 755 69.80 9.17 -37.26
CA VAL A 755 68.98 9.45 -38.45
C VAL A 755 67.66 8.65 -38.50
N PRO A 756 67.59 7.35 -38.12
CA PRO A 756 66.32 6.62 -38.07
C PRO A 756 65.38 7.14 -36.97
N ARG A 757 65.92 7.58 -35.83
CA ARG A 757 65.15 8.14 -34.71
C ARG A 757 64.56 9.52 -35.04
N VAL A 758 65.33 10.37 -35.71
CA VAL A 758 64.84 11.68 -36.20
C VAL A 758 63.80 11.48 -37.31
N ARG A 759 63.97 10.50 -38.22
CA ARG A 759 62.95 10.14 -39.22
C ARG A 759 61.67 9.56 -38.63
N ARG A 760 61.74 8.85 -37.50
CA ARG A 760 60.57 8.33 -36.78
C ARG A 760 59.82 9.45 -36.06
N LEU A 761 60.53 10.32 -35.34
CA LEU A 761 59.98 11.52 -34.71
C LEU A 761 59.32 12.49 -35.72
N MET A 762 59.85 12.59 -36.94
CA MET A 762 59.24 13.39 -38.00
C MET A 762 58.07 12.71 -38.73
N ARG A 763 57.91 11.37 -38.64
CA ARG A 763 56.72 10.66 -39.15
C ARG A 763 55.58 10.60 -38.14
N ASP A 764 55.91 10.55 -36.86
CA ASP A 764 54.93 10.48 -35.77
C ASP A 764 54.35 11.87 -35.42
N ALA A 765 54.96 12.95 -35.93
CA ALA A 765 54.36 14.27 -36.00
C ALA A 765 53.32 14.32 -37.14
N GLY A 766 52.16 13.70 -36.92
CA GLY A 766 50.99 13.80 -37.80
C GLY A 766 50.51 15.25 -38.01
N PRO A 767 49.75 15.51 -39.09
CA PRO A 767 49.40 16.86 -39.53
C PRO A 767 48.53 17.59 -38.50
N THR A 768 48.94 18.82 -38.19
CA THR A 768 48.23 19.74 -37.30
C THR A 768 46.85 20.10 -37.90
N PRO A 769 45.73 19.90 -37.17
CA PRO A 769 44.43 20.33 -37.67
C PRO A 769 44.21 21.83 -37.37
N GLY A 770 44.01 22.59 -38.46
CA GLY A 770 43.03 23.67 -38.58
C GLY A 770 43.04 24.82 -37.58
N ARG A 771 43.57 25.97 -38.00
CA ARG A 771 43.13 27.30 -37.54
C ARG A 771 41.68 27.57 -38.00
N PRO A 772 40.84 28.27 -37.20
CA PRO A 772 39.72 29.01 -37.75
C PRO A 772 40.12 30.45 -38.10
N ARG A 773 39.83 30.85 -39.35
CA ARG A 773 39.66 32.21 -39.95
C ARG A 773 40.78 33.25 -39.73
N ARG A 774 41.26 33.98 -40.74
CA ARG A 774 40.75 34.28 -42.10
C ARG A 774 41.72 33.84 -43.18
#